data_AF-A0A7C8RIS3-F1
#
_entry.id   AF-A0A7C8RIS3-F1
#
_cell.length_a   1.000
_cell.length_b   1.000
_cell.length_c   1.000
_cell.angle_alpha   90.00
_cell.angle_beta   90.00
_cell.angle_gamma   90.00
#
_symmetry.space_group_name_H-M   'P 1'
#
loop_
_entity.id
_entity.type
_entity.pdbx_description
1 polymer ?
#
loop_
_entity_poly.entity_id
_entity_poly.type
_entity_poly.pdbx_seq_one_letter_code
_entity_poly.pdbx_strand_id
1 'polypeptide(L)'
;MATPLRACVRCQIDVLQATSKRRSSQSIANVRRQYARIPSQWVSRRAYSDNAPNGHEAGADPRITLDQITEQLGVPKPRIVTQTQPRYAGEITGLDHETELELTDEEFRRLHPGLGSLTPWSFPLDDSCKTIDALSDNNIGETVKVRGWLYQSKPGNTAIAFATILQGGKFIQVIFDKNAGFENPHKILAVRAHTPVEIEGTLQYKPKKGSKFATNTGEPSVPEDVENFHRTLEIIVSRYEVIGDPPKEPIIAGTAHTGDKRYISMRTSTDLLKALHLRNKVSQICRKHLDEEGFLEVETPLLFKSTPEGAREFLVPTRTPGYMYALPQSPQQYKQILMAGGILKYFQLAKCFRDEDLRADRQPEFTQLDLEMGFVDGTTVQKTIERLLKRIWYEVLGVKLPAFRVMSYNFAISNYGSDKPDTRYGMIIRPFERVVEQHSPLSRTPVYGEWKYEIITHPCNISNSRLGLLASQIASPTDGDLAALRGPNPDCIMFKIGEQLDYPAIRKQLTRIAPHLKSEPLDLERIIGAMASKNLLPTNNIIVIGRRKKEFNPGGSTSIGEVRKQLCQKLIKLGFMEKLVGWKFLWVTHFPLFTPINPSENEPGQSGTAGYKSTHHPFTAPTISTRDSLFTLPWKTLGHHYDVVLNGVELGGGSTRIHDAELQHTILEDILKVPSEKMKTFKHLLDMLETGCPPHAGLAIGFDRLIAILAGRDSIRDVIAFPKNNRGQDLVVGSPGLVTKKQLDEYGIMLQDNVLEGQEKPVLSVEDEVAGNELLVKDSEVEGVKDVEVAAAETSVEDSTGADTATKTVVPGKLNMLLSEKKEAEEEVKVPAEEEGAETEDSPLVEDVPPTPETMVEESVESSTERLEASGAGERIEVKEGVPTEEEIKEPSLNEANATESDKKSE
;
A
#
# COMPACT_ATOMS: atom_id res chain seq x y z
N MET A 1 -42.04 -14.31 37.24
CA MET A 1 -40.83 -14.84 37.91
C MET A 1 -39.82 -15.19 36.82
N ALA A 2 -38.51 -15.01 36.96
CA ALA A 2 -37.76 -14.16 37.89
C ALA A 2 -36.33 -13.97 37.33
N THR A 3 -35.95 -12.73 36.98
CA THR A 3 -34.62 -12.42 36.43
C THR A 3 -34.16 -11.08 37.00
N PRO A 4 -33.02 -11.02 37.73
CA PRO A 4 -32.55 -9.78 38.32
C PRO A 4 -31.87 -8.87 37.28
N LEU A 5 -32.31 -7.61 37.21
CA LEU A 5 -31.62 -6.57 36.46
C LEU A 5 -30.17 -6.42 36.94
N ARG A 6 -29.23 -6.23 36.01
CA ARG A 6 -27.85 -5.80 36.32
C ARG A 6 -27.87 -4.35 36.82
N ALA A 7 -28.21 -4.16 38.10
CA ALA A 7 -28.20 -2.86 38.74
C ALA A 7 -26.79 -2.26 38.73
N CYS A 8 -26.69 -0.97 38.36
CA CYS A 8 -25.45 -0.22 38.44
C CYS A 8 -24.91 -0.21 39.89
N VAL A 9 -23.58 -0.18 40.04
CA VAL A 9 -22.89 -0.10 41.35
C VAL A 9 -23.41 1.09 42.18
N ARG A 10 -23.83 2.19 41.53
CA ARG A 10 -24.48 3.32 42.17
C ARG A 10 -25.79 2.89 42.87
N CYS A 11 -26.72 2.31 42.12
CA CYS A 11 -28.02 1.88 42.61
C CYS A 11 -27.93 0.87 43.77
N GLN A 12 -26.94 -0.04 43.77
CA GLN A 12 -26.72 -0.95 44.90
C GLN A 12 -26.18 -0.24 46.15
N ILE A 13 -25.31 0.77 45.99
CA ILE A 13 -24.85 1.61 47.11
C ILE A 13 -26.02 2.41 47.69
N ASP A 14 -26.87 2.98 46.84
CA ASP A 14 -28.01 3.82 47.26
C ASP A 14 -29.04 2.97 48.04
N VAL A 15 -29.33 1.74 47.59
CA VAL A 15 -30.17 0.76 48.33
C VAL A 15 -29.56 0.34 49.67
N LEU A 16 -28.23 0.20 49.74
CA LEU A 16 -27.51 -0.10 50.98
C LEU A 16 -27.49 1.08 51.97
N GLN A 17 -27.62 2.32 51.48
CA GLN A 17 -27.77 3.51 52.33
C GLN A 17 -29.21 3.64 52.87
N ALA A 18 -30.21 3.32 52.06
CA ALA A 18 -31.63 3.43 52.43
C ALA A 18 -32.08 2.44 53.53
N THR A 19 -31.40 1.30 53.70
CA THR A 19 -31.86 0.17 54.54
C THR A 19 -31.42 0.19 56.02
N SER A 20 -30.84 1.31 56.45
CA SER A 20 -30.74 1.81 57.84
C SER A 20 -29.60 1.32 58.78
N LYS A 21 -29.11 2.30 59.56
CA LYS A 21 -28.53 2.26 60.93
C LYS A 21 -27.38 1.26 61.23
N ARG A 22 -26.18 1.86 61.40
CA ARG A 22 -24.95 1.33 62.03
C ARG A 22 -24.23 0.17 61.30
N ARG A 23 -23.51 0.51 60.22
CA ARG A 23 -22.24 -0.14 59.85
C ARG A 23 -21.17 0.92 59.56
N SER A 24 -19.90 0.58 59.73
CA SER A 24 -18.78 1.53 59.62
C SER A 24 -18.40 1.83 58.16
N SER A 25 -17.77 2.98 57.94
CA SER A 25 -17.24 3.42 56.63
C SER A 25 -16.29 2.40 55.97
N GLN A 26 -15.70 1.50 56.75
CA GLN A 26 -14.91 0.37 56.28
C GLN A 26 -15.66 -0.56 55.31
N SER A 27 -16.96 -0.82 55.52
CA SER A 27 -17.69 -1.79 54.67
C SER A 27 -17.97 -1.24 53.27
N ILE A 28 -18.30 0.04 53.15
CA ILE A 28 -18.52 0.72 51.86
C ILE A 28 -17.21 0.80 51.07
N ALA A 29 -16.07 1.01 51.75
CA ALA A 29 -14.75 1.01 51.12
C ALA A 29 -14.37 -0.36 50.54
N ASN A 30 -14.71 -1.46 51.22
CA ASN A 30 -14.39 -2.81 50.74
C ASN A 30 -15.17 -3.18 49.47
N VAL A 31 -16.47 -2.82 49.37
CA VAL A 31 -17.27 -3.05 48.14
C VAL A 31 -16.65 -2.35 46.93
N ARG A 32 -16.18 -1.10 47.10
CA ARG A 32 -15.47 -0.37 46.03
C ARG A 32 -14.14 -1.03 45.63
N ARG A 33 -13.36 -1.53 46.60
CA ARG A 33 -12.07 -2.21 46.33
C ARG A 33 -12.25 -3.51 45.54
N GLN A 34 -13.27 -4.31 45.88
CA GLN A 34 -13.48 -5.64 45.31
C GLN A 34 -13.78 -5.60 43.80
N TYR A 35 -14.44 -4.54 43.32
CA TYR A 35 -14.67 -4.31 41.89
C TYR A 35 -13.51 -3.59 41.16
N ALA A 36 -12.62 -2.90 41.88
CA ALA A 36 -11.57 -2.07 41.26
C ALA A 36 -10.20 -2.76 41.12
N ARG A 37 -9.96 -3.91 41.77
CA ARG A 37 -8.69 -4.69 41.73
C ARG A 37 -7.40 -3.91 42.10
N ILE A 38 -7.49 -2.84 42.90
CA ILE A 38 -6.34 -1.98 43.26
C ILE A 38 -5.55 -2.56 44.46
N PRO A 39 -4.21 -2.73 44.37
CA PRO A 39 -3.35 -3.13 45.50
C PRO A 39 -3.34 -2.15 46.69
N SER A 40 -2.98 -2.64 47.87
CA SER A 40 -3.38 -2.06 49.16
C SER A 40 -2.52 -0.90 49.73
N GLN A 41 -1.53 -0.37 48.99
CA GLN A 41 -0.48 0.50 49.56
C GLN A 41 -0.65 2.02 49.39
N TRP A 42 -1.69 2.52 48.71
CA TRP A 42 -1.91 3.97 48.56
C TRP A 42 -3.04 4.48 49.45
N VAL A 43 -2.68 5.35 50.40
CA VAL A 43 -3.62 6.03 51.31
C VAL A 43 -3.29 7.53 51.36
N SER A 44 -4.06 8.34 50.64
CA SER A 44 -4.21 9.76 51.00
C SER A 44 -5.59 10.30 50.67
N ARG A 45 -6.11 11.04 51.64
CA ARG A 45 -7.46 11.58 51.75
C ARG A 45 -7.71 12.70 50.74
N ARG A 46 -8.89 12.69 50.12
CA ARG A 46 -9.77 13.87 50.10
C ARG A 46 -11.17 13.45 50.50
N ALA A 47 -11.85 14.31 51.26
CA ALA A 47 -13.27 14.19 51.54
C ALA A 47 -14.01 15.21 50.68
N TYR A 48 -15.21 14.87 50.23
CA TYR A 48 -16.18 15.84 49.74
C TYR A 48 -17.23 16.06 50.83
N SER A 49 -17.64 17.31 51.01
CA SER A 49 -18.77 17.71 51.84
C SER A 49 -19.87 18.23 50.92
N ASP A 50 -20.99 17.53 50.84
CA ASP A 50 -22.15 17.94 50.06
C ASP A 50 -22.83 19.17 50.71
N ASN A 51 -23.20 20.19 49.92
CA ASN A 51 -24.32 21.10 50.24
C ASN A 51 -24.66 22.11 49.12
N ALA A 52 -25.97 22.35 48.95
CA ALA A 52 -26.59 23.57 48.37
C ALA A 52 -26.56 23.73 46.81
N PRO A 53 -27.43 24.59 46.20
CA PRO A 53 -28.36 24.10 45.17
C PRO A 53 -28.58 25.01 43.93
N ASN A 54 -29.57 24.65 43.10
CA ASN A 54 -30.02 25.26 41.84
C ASN A 54 -30.09 26.81 41.78
N GLY A 55 -29.73 27.42 40.64
CA GLY A 55 -30.18 28.78 40.28
C GLY A 55 -29.53 29.45 39.04
N HIS A 56 -30.31 29.62 37.96
CA HIS A 56 -30.19 30.64 36.89
C HIS A 56 -28.92 30.74 36.01
N GLU A 57 -28.96 31.70 35.09
CA GLU A 57 -28.33 31.70 33.75
C GLU A 57 -26.96 32.41 33.66
N ALA A 58 -26.33 32.21 32.50
CA ALA A 58 -25.33 33.10 31.87
C ALA A 58 -24.03 33.43 32.65
N GLY A 59 -23.00 32.64 32.41
CA GLY A 59 -21.60 32.98 32.71
C GLY A 59 -20.63 32.08 31.95
N ALA A 60 -19.54 32.64 31.42
CA ALA A 60 -18.46 31.83 30.82
C ALA A 60 -17.67 31.14 31.94
N ASP A 61 -17.47 29.82 31.82
CA ASP A 61 -16.80 29.00 32.83
C ASP A 61 -15.34 29.47 33.08
N PRO A 62 -15.03 30.08 34.24
CA PRO A 62 -13.71 30.59 34.53
C PRO A 62 -12.84 29.44 35.03
N ARG A 63 -12.27 28.69 34.07
CA ARG A 63 -11.37 27.55 34.32
C ARG A 63 -10.34 27.90 35.41
N ILE A 64 -10.50 27.31 36.59
CA ILE A 64 -9.64 27.54 37.75
C ILE A 64 -8.18 27.31 37.33
N THR A 65 -7.35 28.34 37.45
CA THR A 65 -5.97 28.24 36.97
C THR A 65 -5.13 27.36 37.89
N LEU A 66 -4.08 26.74 37.34
CA LEU A 66 -3.21 25.82 38.08
C LEU A 66 -2.57 26.51 39.31
N ASP A 67 -2.37 27.83 39.24
CA ASP A 67 -1.94 28.69 40.33
C ASP A 67 -2.91 28.71 41.52
N GLN A 68 -4.21 28.88 41.28
CA GLN A 68 -5.24 28.89 42.32
C GLN A 68 -5.32 27.52 43.03
N ILE A 69 -5.08 26.43 42.28
CA ILE A 69 -5.01 25.07 42.82
C ILE A 69 -3.74 24.87 43.67
N THR A 70 -2.60 25.48 43.33
CA THR A 70 -1.38 25.35 44.14
C THR A 70 -1.50 26.09 45.48
N GLU A 71 -2.07 27.30 45.46
CA GLU A 71 -2.21 28.15 46.65
C GLU A 71 -3.17 27.54 47.70
N GLN A 72 -4.34 27.05 47.28
CA GLN A 72 -5.30 26.42 48.21
C GLN A 72 -4.83 25.11 48.86
N LEU A 73 -3.84 24.44 48.26
CA LEU A 73 -3.36 23.13 48.74
C LEU A 73 -2.13 23.23 49.65
N GLY A 74 -1.55 24.42 49.84
CA GLY A 74 -0.35 24.62 50.65
C GLY A 74 0.90 23.89 50.12
N VAL A 75 0.86 23.43 48.87
CA VAL A 75 1.99 22.77 48.21
C VAL A 75 2.85 23.86 47.56
N PRO A 76 4.15 23.98 47.89
CA PRO A 76 5.00 24.97 47.26
C PRO A 76 5.00 24.77 45.74
N LYS A 77 4.82 25.85 44.97
CA LYS A 77 4.83 25.78 43.51
C LYS A 77 6.11 25.06 43.04
N PRO A 78 6.00 24.03 42.17
CA PRO A 78 7.20 23.41 41.61
C PRO A 78 7.95 24.49 40.84
N ARG A 79 9.20 24.77 41.24
CA ARG A 79 10.09 25.63 40.46
C ARG A 79 10.25 24.99 39.08
N ILE A 80 9.68 25.63 38.07
CA ILE A 80 9.97 25.33 36.67
C ILE A 80 11.41 25.80 36.44
N VAL A 81 12.36 24.88 36.64
CA VAL A 81 13.77 25.11 36.33
C VAL A 81 13.95 24.88 34.82
N THR A 82 13.50 25.83 34.00
CA THR A 82 13.88 25.95 32.59
C THR A 82 15.29 26.50 32.45
N GLN A 83 16.23 25.80 33.10
CA GLN A 83 17.66 25.88 32.88
C GLN A 83 18.20 24.45 32.89
N THR A 84 18.38 23.88 31.71
CA THR A 84 19.22 22.70 31.51
C THR A 84 20.69 23.10 31.62
N GLN A 85 21.14 23.41 32.84
CA GLN A 85 22.58 23.36 33.13
C GLN A 85 23.05 21.91 32.97
N PRO A 86 24.19 21.66 32.30
CA PRO A 86 24.70 20.32 32.12
C PRO A 86 25.11 19.73 33.47
N ARG A 87 24.62 18.52 33.79
CA ARG A 87 25.08 17.78 34.97
C ARG A 87 26.48 17.23 34.72
N TYR A 88 27.50 18.01 35.06
CA TYR A 88 28.82 17.44 35.32
C TYR A 88 28.73 16.50 36.52
N ALA A 89 29.14 15.25 36.32
CA ALA A 89 29.22 14.23 37.37
C ALA A 89 30.70 13.96 37.66
N GLY A 90 31.18 14.41 38.81
CA GLY A 90 32.56 14.23 39.25
C GLY A 90 32.89 15.13 40.43
N GLU A 91 33.03 14.53 41.62
CA GLU A 91 33.53 15.25 42.80
C GLU A 91 35.04 15.46 42.66
N ILE A 92 35.46 16.65 42.22
CA ILE A 92 36.85 17.12 42.33
C ILE A 92 36.87 18.25 43.36
N THR A 93 37.23 17.92 44.60
CA THR A 93 37.28 18.89 45.70
C THR A 93 38.57 19.70 45.65
N GLY A 94 38.48 21.02 45.43
CA GLY A 94 39.59 21.95 45.68
C GLY A 94 40.08 22.77 44.48
N LEU A 95 39.18 23.42 43.75
CA LEU A 95 39.50 24.56 42.88
C LEU A 95 38.56 25.72 43.20
N ASP A 96 39.10 26.94 43.28
CA ASP A 96 38.36 28.12 43.69
C ASP A 96 37.43 28.64 42.58
N HIS A 97 36.18 28.96 42.93
CA HIS A 97 35.18 29.46 42.00
C HIS A 97 35.31 30.98 41.75
N GLU A 98 36.36 31.39 41.04
CA GLU A 98 36.39 32.70 40.35
C GLU A 98 36.78 32.53 38.88
N THR A 99 36.14 33.32 38.00
CA THR A 99 36.26 33.26 36.52
C THR A 99 35.94 31.91 35.85
N GLU A 100 34.65 31.64 35.65
CA GLU A 100 34.24 30.94 34.42
C GLU A 100 34.53 31.88 33.23
N LEU A 101 35.67 31.64 32.57
CA LEU A 101 35.98 32.26 31.28
C LEU A 101 35.14 31.57 30.21
N GLU A 102 33.97 32.13 29.90
CA GLU A 102 33.28 31.85 28.64
C GLU A 102 34.22 32.24 27.48
N LEU A 103 34.88 31.24 26.89
CA LEU A 103 35.71 31.41 25.71
C LEU A 103 34.86 32.08 24.62
N THR A 104 35.33 33.22 24.11
CA THR A 104 34.67 33.80 22.94
C THR A 104 34.74 32.82 21.77
N ASP A 105 33.75 32.89 20.89
CA ASP A 105 33.70 32.08 19.66
C ASP A 105 35.02 32.08 18.86
N GLU A 106 35.76 33.20 18.85
CA GLU A 106 37.05 33.32 18.17
C GLU A 106 38.19 32.61 18.93
N GLU A 107 38.21 32.68 20.26
CA GLU A 107 39.16 31.96 21.10
C GLU A 107 38.90 30.45 21.05
N PHE A 108 37.63 30.03 21.08
CA PHE A 108 37.26 28.63 20.92
C PHE A 108 37.66 28.09 19.53
N ARG A 109 37.40 28.83 18.44
CA ARG A 109 37.87 28.50 17.08
C ARG A 109 39.40 28.40 17.01
N ARG A 110 40.12 29.28 17.71
CA ARG A 110 41.60 29.27 17.78
C ARG A 110 42.15 28.06 18.55
N LEU A 111 41.47 27.61 19.61
CA LEU A 111 41.84 26.41 20.37
C LEU A 111 41.44 25.11 19.65
N HIS A 112 40.40 25.14 18.84
CA HIS A 112 39.86 23.97 18.13
C HIS A 112 39.79 24.16 16.60
N PRO A 113 40.94 24.36 15.91
CA PRO A 113 40.99 24.68 14.47
C PRO A 113 40.51 23.56 13.52
N GLY A 114 40.10 22.40 14.05
CA GLY A 114 39.45 21.32 13.31
C GLY A 114 37.93 21.30 13.40
N LEU A 115 37.32 22.13 14.24
CA LEU A 115 35.86 22.32 14.29
C LEU A 115 35.43 23.36 13.26
N GLY A 116 34.26 23.14 12.66
CA GLY A 116 33.68 24.01 11.63
C GLY A 116 33.17 25.34 12.18
N SER A 117 32.34 26.02 11.40
CA SER A 117 31.73 27.27 11.87
C SER A 117 30.75 26.98 13.01
N LEU A 118 31.14 27.27 14.25
CA LEU A 118 30.20 27.39 15.37
C LEU A 118 29.25 28.56 15.08
N THR A 119 28.12 28.21 14.46
CA THR A 119 26.90 29.00 14.41
C THR A 119 26.04 28.65 15.63
N PRO A 120 25.19 29.57 16.13
CA PRO A 120 24.32 29.28 17.27
C PRO A 120 23.48 28.01 17.06
N TRP A 121 23.65 27.03 17.94
CA TRP A 121 22.84 25.80 17.96
C TRP A 121 21.37 26.09 18.31
N SER A 122 21.09 27.29 18.83
CA SER A 122 19.76 27.83 19.12
C SER A 122 19.39 28.93 18.13
N PHE A 123 18.35 28.68 17.33
CA PHE A 123 17.62 29.73 16.63
C PHE A 123 16.38 30.08 17.46
N PRO A 124 16.28 31.29 18.04
CA PRO A 124 15.07 31.72 18.73
C PRO A 124 13.89 31.82 17.76
N LEU A 125 12.67 31.81 18.31
CA LEU A 125 11.47 32.18 17.56
C LEU A 125 11.63 33.62 17.07
N ASP A 126 11.62 33.78 15.75
CA ASP A 126 11.86 35.03 15.03
C ASP A 126 10.78 35.13 13.96
N ASP A 127 9.71 35.85 14.25
CA ASP A 127 8.54 35.97 13.37
C ASP A 127 8.85 36.73 12.05
N SER A 128 10.04 37.36 11.94
CA SER A 128 10.54 37.89 10.66
C SER A 128 11.06 36.80 9.71
N CYS A 129 11.45 35.64 10.25
CA CYS A 129 12.01 34.49 9.53
C CYS A 129 10.91 33.63 8.91
N LYS A 130 10.42 34.04 7.75
CA LYS A 130 9.36 33.35 7.00
C LYS A 130 9.91 32.14 6.23
N THR A 131 9.07 31.11 6.04
CA THR A 131 9.33 30.08 5.02
C THR A 131 9.12 30.67 3.63
N ILE A 132 9.75 30.10 2.59
CA ILE A 132 9.46 30.48 1.20
C ILE A 132 7.97 30.31 0.92
N ASP A 133 7.38 29.22 1.43
CA ASP A 133 5.97 28.86 1.32
C ASP A 133 4.98 29.88 1.93
N ALA A 134 5.44 30.67 2.92
CA ALA A 134 4.63 31.69 3.59
C ALA A 134 4.82 33.12 3.02
N LEU A 135 5.61 33.28 1.94
CA LEU A 135 5.73 34.55 1.24
C LEU A 135 4.52 34.77 0.32
N SER A 136 3.95 35.96 0.36
CA SER A 136 2.73 36.32 -0.36
C SER A 136 2.80 37.76 -0.88
N ASP A 137 1.82 38.18 -1.68
CA ASP A 137 1.70 39.56 -2.17
C ASP A 137 1.66 40.60 -1.04
N ASN A 138 1.13 40.23 0.14
CA ASN A 138 1.11 41.05 1.34
C ASN A 138 2.52 41.37 1.90
N ASN A 139 3.57 40.72 1.38
CA ASN A 139 4.94 40.90 1.84
C ASN A 139 5.80 41.69 0.83
N ILE A 140 5.23 42.14 -0.29
CA ILE A 140 5.94 42.98 -1.28
C ILE A 140 6.31 44.32 -0.65
N GLY A 141 7.59 44.68 -0.71
CA GLY A 141 8.15 45.86 -0.06
C GLY A 141 8.50 45.67 1.43
N GLU A 142 8.13 44.55 2.06
CA GLU A 142 8.63 44.21 3.39
C GLU A 142 10.09 43.74 3.32
N THR A 143 10.87 44.05 4.37
CA THR A 143 12.09 43.29 4.65
C THR A 143 11.69 41.94 5.22
N VAL A 144 12.04 40.87 4.52
CA VAL A 144 11.79 39.49 4.93
C VAL A 144 13.10 38.77 5.20
N LYS A 145 13.07 37.81 6.13
CA LYS A 145 14.17 36.90 6.41
C LYS A 145 13.77 35.48 6.02
N VAL A 146 14.68 34.74 5.38
CA VAL A 146 14.45 33.37 4.89
C VAL A 146 15.69 32.52 5.15
N ARG A 147 15.51 31.35 5.79
CA ARG A 147 16.55 30.32 5.99
C ARG A 147 16.39 29.18 4.99
N GLY A 148 17.45 28.77 4.31
CA GLY A 148 17.39 27.66 3.35
C GLY A 148 18.76 27.20 2.88
N TRP A 149 18.81 26.49 1.77
CA TRP A 149 20.07 26.08 1.12
C TRP A 149 20.35 26.95 -0.10
N LEU A 150 21.58 27.44 -0.24
CA LEU A 150 22.05 28.11 -1.45
C LEU A 150 22.08 27.09 -2.60
N TYR A 151 21.06 27.06 -3.45
CA TYR A 151 20.95 26.05 -4.52
C TYR A 151 21.99 26.27 -5.62
N GLN A 152 22.14 27.52 -6.05
CA GLN A 152 23.12 27.95 -7.05
C GLN A 152 23.38 29.45 -6.89
N SER A 153 24.55 29.91 -7.35
CA SER A 153 24.88 31.33 -7.51
C SER A 153 25.53 31.55 -8.88
N LYS A 154 25.34 32.75 -9.45
CA LYS A 154 25.85 33.12 -10.78
C LYS A 154 26.21 34.62 -10.82
N PRO A 155 27.28 35.01 -11.53
CA PRO A 155 27.58 36.42 -11.75
C PRO A 155 26.48 37.08 -12.61
N GLY A 156 26.22 38.37 -12.36
CA GLY A 156 25.44 39.23 -13.24
C GLY A 156 26.37 40.13 -14.05
N ASN A 157 26.68 41.30 -13.48
CA ASN A 157 27.72 42.21 -13.96
C ASN A 157 28.68 42.52 -12.79
N THR A 158 29.57 43.50 -12.93
CA THR A 158 30.52 43.91 -11.85
C THR A 158 29.86 44.50 -10.60
N ALA A 159 28.57 44.83 -10.66
CA ALA A 159 27.79 45.39 -9.55
C ALA A 159 26.68 44.44 -9.03
N ILE A 160 26.46 43.28 -9.67
CA ILE A 160 25.33 42.37 -9.37
C ILE A 160 25.77 40.91 -9.38
N ALA A 161 25.32 40.14 -8.38
CA ALA A 161 25.29 38.68 -8.40
C ALA A 161 23.88 38.16 -8.10
N PHE A 162 23.54 37.01 -8.68
CA PHE A 162 22.26 36.34 -8.44
C PHE A 162 22.50 35.02 -7.70
N ALA A 163 21.60 34.66 -6.80
CA ALA A 163 21.52 33.33 -6.23
C ALA A 163 20.09 32.79 -6.24
N THR A 164 19.95 31.51 -5.95
CA THR A 164 18.66 30.85 -5.73
C THR A 164 18.70 30.15 -4.38
N ILE A 165 17.72 30.41 -3.52
CA ILE A 165 17.55 29.71 -2.24
C ILE A 165 16.49 28.64 -2.39
N LEU A 166 16.77 27.46 -1.84
CA LEU A 166 15.92 26.28 -1.83
C LEU A 166 15.46 25.97 -0.40
N GLN A 167 14.16 25.85 -0.19
CA GLN A 167 13.53 25.43 1.07
C GLN A 167 12.26 24.64 0.75
N GLY A 168 12.07 23.45 1.33
CA GLY A 168 10.86 22.64 1.15
C GLY A 168 10.54 22.23 -0.30
N GLY A 169 11.53 22.22 -1.21
CA GLY A 169 11.33 22.01 -2.65
C GLY A 169 10.90 23.25 -3.43
N LYS A 170 10.63 24.38 -2.75
CA LYS A 170 10.40 25.68 -3.35
C LYS A 170 11.71 26.44 -3.55
N PHE A 171 11.72 27.31 -4.55
CA PHE A 171 12.88 28.11 -4.96
C PHE A 171 12.51 29.59 -5.03
N ILE A 172 13.34 30.46 -4.44
CA ILE A 172 13.24 31.91 -4.60
C ILE A 172 14.56 32.48 -5.14
N GLN A 173 14.48 33.51 -5.98
CA GLN A 173 15.66 34.25 -6.46
C GLN A 173 16.07 35.29 -5.42
N VAL A 174 17.37 35.49 -5.24
CA VAL A 174 17.89 36.58 -4.41
C VAL A 174 18.97 37.34 -5.19
N ILE A 175 18.97 38.67 -5.09
CA ILE A 175 19.88 39.56 -5.80
C ILE A 175 20.76 40.28 -4.79
N PHE A 176 22.06 40.19 -5.00
CA PHE A 176 23.04 41.05 -4.36
C PHE A 176 23.35 42.17 -5.36
N ASP A 177 22.98 43.42 -5.05
CA ASP A 177 23.22 44.58 -5.91
C ASP A 177 23.95 45.68 -5.14
N LYS A 178 25.09 46.11 -5.68
CA LYS A 178 25.90 47.18 -5.13
C LYS A 178 25.19 48.55 -5.18
N ASN A 179 24.28 48.74 -6.13
CA ASN A 179 23.46 49.95 -6.22
C ASN A 179 22.38 50.00 -5.13
N ALA A 180 21.97 48.84 -4.61
CA ALA A 180 21.08 48.70 -3.44
C ALA A 180 21.83 48.74 -2.09
N GLY A 181 23.14 49.05 -2.11
CA GLY A 181 23.99 49.17 -0.91
C GLY A 181 24.82 47.94 -0.56
N PHE A 182 24.74 46.84 -1.32
CA PHE A 182 25.48 45.62 -0.97
C PHE A 182 26.95 45.69 -1.40
N GLU A 183 27.89 45.85 -0.45
CA GLU A 183 29.30 46.20 -0.72
C GLU A 183 30.02 45.33 -1.76
N ASN A 184 29.93 44.00 -1.61
CA ASN A 184 30.62 43.02 -2.45
C ASN A 184 29.67 41.88 -2.88
N PRO A 185 28.89 42.08 -3.96
CA PRO A 185 27.93 41.09 -4.46
C PRO A 185 28.55 39.76 -4.84
N HIS A 186 29.80 39.75 -5.34
CA HIS A 186 30.43 38.52 -5.84
C HIS A 186 30.92 37.59 -4.72
N LYS A 187 30.89 38.02 -3.45
CA LYS A 187 31.25 37.18 -2.29
C LYS A 187 30.39 35.91 -2.19
N ILE A 188 29.13 35.93 -2.65
CA ILE A 188 28.25 34.74 -2.69
C ILE A 188 28.71 33.67 -3.69
N LEU A 189 29.51 34.03 -4.70
CA LEU A 189 30.01 33.10 -5.73
C LEU A 189 31.07 32.14 -5.18
N ALA A 190 31.68 32.46 -4.04
CA ALA A 190 32.60 31.58 -3.32
C ALA A 190 31.88 30.61 -2.36
N VAL A 191 30.59 30.83 -2.06
CA VAL A 191 29.81 29.94 -1.18
C VAL A 191 29.32 28.74 -1.99
N ARG A 192 29.62 27.52 -1.51
CA ARG A 192 29.32 26.27 -2.22
C ARG A 192 27.81 26.04 -2.34
N ALA A 193 27.38 25.45 -3.45
CA ALA A 193 26.00 24.97 -3.60
C ALA A 193 25.61 24.01 -2.46
N HIS A 194 24.34 24.04 -2.08
CA HIS A 194 23.70 23.33 -0.97
C HIS A 194 24.24 23.64 0.45
N THR A 195 25.01 24.72 0.63
CA THR A 195 25.36 25.28 1.96
C THR A 195 24.12 25.91 2.62
N PRO A 196 23.88 25.71 3.94
CA PRO A 196 22.85 26.43 4.70
C PRO A 196 23.12 27.94 4.78
N VAL A 197 22.11 28.77 4.50
CA VAL A 197 22.21 30.24 4.57
C VAL A 197 20.94 30.88 5.15
N GLU A 198 21.13 31.99 5.86
CA GLU A 198 20.09 32.98 6.16
C GLU A 198 20.23 34.14 5.17
N ILE A 199 19.12 34.57 4.55
CA ILE A 199 19.03 35.77 3.71
C ILE A 199 18.05 36.73 4.36
N GLU A 200 18.41 38.00 4.43
CA GLU A 200 17.57 39.11 4.89
C GLU A 200 17.58 40.20 3.79
N GLY A 201 16.40 40.74 3.45
CA GLY A 201 16.28 41.75 2.40
C GLY A 201 14.85 42.07 1.98
N THR A 202 14.67 43.06 1.11
CA THR A 202 13.35 43.50 0.66
C THR A 202 12.78 42.58 -0.41
N LEU A 203 11.55 42.10 -0.23
CA LEU A 203 10.85 41.26 -1.21
C LEU A 203 10.22 42.11 -2.32
N GLN A 204 10.38 41.71 -3.58
CA GLN A 204 9.74 42.35 -4.73
C GLN A 204 9.33 41.34 -5.82
N TYR A 205 8.52 41.80 -6.76
CA TYR A 205 8.32 41.08 -8.03
C TYR A 205 9.53 41.22 -8.94
N LYS A 206 9.83 40.18 -9.71
CA LYS A 206 10.82 40.23 -10.79
C LYS A 206 10.40 41.21 -11.88
N PRO A 207 11.30 42.07 -12.40
CA PRO A 207 10.99 42.92 -13.54
C PRO A 207 10.67 42.08 -14.79
N LYS A 208 9.57 42.43 -15.48
CA LYS A 208 9.21 41.82 -16.77
C LYS A 208 10.35 42.07 -17.78
N LYS A 209 10.72 41.05 -18.59
CA LYS A 209 11.82 41.13 -19.59
C LYS A 209 11.71 42.42 -20.41
N GLY A 210 12.72 43.29 -20.32
CA GLY A 210 12.78 44.57 -21.02
C GLY A 210 12.54 45.81 -20.13
N SER A 211 11.91 45.65 -18.97
CA SER A 211 11.84 46.73 -17.96
C SER A 211 13.15 46.83 -17.17
N LYS A 212 13.59 48.05 -16.88
CA LYS A 212 14.67 48.33 -15.90
C LYS A 212 14.19 48.43 -14.46
N PHE A 213 12.87 48.45 -14.23
CA PHE A 213 12.28 48.62 -12.91
C PHE A 213 11.26 47.51 -12.63
N ALA A 214 11.30 46.96 -11.41
CA ALA A 214 10.18 46.24 -10.85
C ALA A 214 9.09 47.27 -10.50
N THR A 215 7.87 47.05 -10.98
CA THR A 215 6.72 47.90 -10.66
C THR A 215 5.99 47.32 -9.45
N ASN A 216 6.11 47.97 -8.29
CA ASN A 216 5.34 47.62 -7.08
C ASN A 216 3.81 47.78 -7.27
N THR A 217 3.38 48.36 -8.39
CA THR A 217 2.00 48.57 -8.82
C THR A 217 1.61 47.71 -10.03
N GLY A 218 2.47 46.78 -10.47
CA GLY A 218 2.21 45.98 -11.66
C GLY A 218 1.27 44.83 -11.38
N GLU A 219 0.14 44.77 -12.07
CA GLU A 219 -0.72 43.58 -12.10
C GLU A 219 0.12 42.34 -12.45
N PRO A 220 0.13 41.30 -11.58
CA PRO A 220 0.75 40.04 -11.92
C PRO A 220 -0.03 39.42 -13.07
N SER A 221 0.68 38.88 -14.05
CA SER A 221 0.12 37.82 -14.89
C SER A 221 -0.08 36.61 -13.97
N VAL A 222 -1.27 36.52 -13.36
CA VAL A 222 -1.59 35.62 -12.24
C VAL A 222 -1.17 34.19 -12.60
N PRO A 223 -0.19 33.59 -11.91
CA PRO A 223 0.11 32.18 -12.08
C PRO A 223 -1.03 31.40 -11.42
N GLU A 224 -1.86 30.73 -12.23
CA GLU A 224 -2.89 29.81 -11.72
C GLU A 224 -2.26 28.69 -10.87
N ASP A 225 -0.98 28.37 -11.12
CA ASP A 225 -0.13 27.50 -10.31
C ASP A 225 0.58 28.23 -9.15
N VAL A 226 0.14 27.97 -7.92
CA VAL A 226 0.84 28.34 -6.66
C VAL A 226 2.28 27.80 -6.61
N GLU A 227 2.57 26.71 -7.32
CA GLU A 227 3.92 26.13 -7.45
C GLU A 227 4.89 27.05 -8.22
N ASN A 228 4.38 27.89 -9.12
CA ASN A 228 5.17 28.85 -9.89
C ASN A 228 5.19 30.27 -9.29
N PHE A 229 4.26 30.63 -8.40
CA PHE A 229 4.19 31.95 -7.76
C PHE A 229 5.54 32.43 -7.19
N HIS A 230 6.21 31.61 -6.39
CA HIS A 230 7.49 31.91 -5.74
C HIS A 230 8.64 32.15 -6.74
N ARG A 231 8.46 31.77 -8.02
CA ARG A 231 9.41 32.05 -9.11
C ARG A 231 9.20 33.42 -9.76
N THR A 232 8.08 34.10 -9.53
CA THR A 232 7.86 35.51 -9.95
C THR A 232 8.41 36.51 -8.92
N LEU A 233 8.77 36.04 -7.72
CA LEU A 233 9.34 36.83 -6.62
C LEU A 233 10.88 36.79 -6.56
N GLU A 234 11.46 37.86 -6.03
CA GLU A 234 12.87 37.92 -5.66
C GLU A 234 13.12 38.79 -4.41
N ILE A 235 14.21 38.52 -3.70
CA ILE A 235 14.65 39.32 -2.54
C ILE A 235 15.88 40.15 -2.94
N ILE A 236 15.84 41.46 -2.75
CA ILE A 236 17.00 42.35 -2.81
C ILE A 236 17.73 42.26 -1.46
N VAL A 237 18.90 41.62 -1.45
CA VAL A 237 19.59 41.23 -0.21
C VAL A 237 20.25 42.42 0.45
N SER A 238 19.89 42.69 1.71
CA SER A 238 20.60 43.61 2.60
C SER A 238 21.69 42.89 3.40
N ARG A 239 21.42 41.66 3.86
CA ARG A 239 22.37 40.82 4.63
C ARG A 239 22.22 39.35 4.23
N TYR A 240 23.34 38.63 4.28
CA TYR A 240 23.32 37.17 4.28
C TYR A 240 24.29 36.60 5.31
N GLU A 241 24.02 35.39 5.78
CA GLU A 241 24.87 34.66 6.70
C GLU A 241 24.96 33.19 6.31
N VAL A 242 26.13 32.57 6.50
CA VAL A 242 26.34 31.14 6.29
C VAL A 242 26.09 30.44 7.63
N ILE A 243 24.94 29.78 7.75
CA ILE A 243 24.43 29.25 9.03
C ILE A 243 24.69 27.75 9.22
N GLY A 244 25.72 27.23 8.56
CA GLY A 244 26.16 25.84 8.67
C GLY A 244 27.19 25.47 7.59
N ASP A 245 27.90 24.37 7.80
CA ASP A 245 29.02 23.98 6.93
C ASP A 245 28.60 23.67 5.47
N PRO A 246 29.46 23.98 4.49
CA PRO A 246 29.25 23.60 3.09
C PRO A 246 29.37 22.07 2.92
N PRO A 247 28.63 21.45 1.99
CA PRO A 247 28.71 20.02 1.76
C PRO A 247 30.12 19.63 1.26
N LYS A 248 30.74 18.61 1.89
CA LYS A 248 32.12 18.18 1.59
C LYS A 248 32.31 17.79 0.13
N GLU A 249 31.34 17.10 -0.45
CA GLU A 249 31.24 16.77 -1.88
C GLU A 249 30.31 17.77 -2.62
N PRO A 250 30.53 18.01 -3.93
CA PRO A 250 29.59 18.78 -4.74
C PRO A 250 28.26 18.04 -4.93
N ILE A 251 27.15 18.64 -4.49
CA ILE A 251 25.80 18.17 -4.81
C ILE A 251 25.39 18.82 -6.14
N ILE A 252 25.26 18.00 -7.19
CA ILE A 252 24.96 18.47 -8.55
C ILE A 252 23.44 18.37 -8.79
N ALA A 253 22.81 19.51 -9.09
CA ALA A 253 21.42 19.61 -9.48
C ALA A 253 21.06 18.63 -10.62
N GLY A 254 19.90 17.97 -10.51
CA GLY A 254 19.40 17.03 -11.51
C GLY A 254 20.13 15.68 -11.59
N THR A 255 21.19 15.44 -10.81
CA THR A 255 21.79 14.09 -10.74
C THR A 255 20.94 13.15 -9.91
N ALA A 256 20.71 11.94 -10.43
CA ALA A 256 20.04 10.87 -9.70
C ALA A 256 20.98 10.34 -8.60
N HIS A 257 20.83 10.84 -7.37
CA HIS A 257 21.62 10.37 -6.23
C HIS A 257 21.30 8.90 -5.92
N THR A 258 22.33 8.14 -5.60
CA THR A 258 22.26 6.76 -5.15
C THR A 258 21.54 6.64 -3.80
N GLY A 259 21.06 5.43 -3.47
CA GLY A 259 20.15 5.20 -2.34
C GLY A 259 20.74 5.53 -0.95
N ASP A 260 22.07 5.56 -0.83
CA ASP A 260 22.80 6.05 0.34
C ASP A 260 22.57 7.56 0.59
N LYS A 261 22.47 8.35 -0.48
CA LYS A 261 22.30 9.81 -0.43
C LYS A 261 20.83 10.24 -0.53
N ARG A 262 19.89 9.37 -0.08
CA ARG A 262 18.43 9.61 -0.08
C ARG A 262 18.01 10.91 0.64
N TYR A 263 18.76 11.32 1.67
CA TYR A 263 18.57 12.59 2.37
C TYR A 263 18.91 13.82 1.50
N ILE A 264 19.81 13.68 0.53
CA ILE A 264 20.02 14.68 -0.53
C ILE A 264 18.90 14.57 -1.58
N SER A 265 18.47 13.36 -1.96
CA SER A 265 17.31 13.19 -2.86
C SER A 265 16.04 13.88 -2.34
N MET A 266 15.79 13.85 -1.03
CA MET A 266 14.68 14.59 -0.41
C MET A 266 14.86 16.11 -0.42
N ARG A 267 16.07 16.62 -0.69
CA ARG A 267 16.34 18.05 -0.91
C ARG A 267 16.27 18.44 -2.39
N THR A 268 16.75 17.58 -3.30
CA THR A 268 16.93 17.89 -4.73
C THR A 268 15.82 17.38 -5.65
N SER A 269 15.05 16.37 -5.24
CA SER A 269 13.94 15.81 -6.03
C SER A 269 12.60 16.38 -5.60
N THR A 270 12.07 17.31 -6.40
CA THR A 270 10.70 17.82 -6.27
C THR A 270 9.67 16.69 -6.33
N ASP A 271 9.91 15.66 -7.15
CA ASP A 271 9.04 14.49 -7.30
C ASP A 271 8.89 13.69 -6.01
N LEU A 272 10.01 13.44 -5.30
CA LEU A 272 9.99 12.74 -4.01
C LEU A 272 9.29 13.58 -2.93
N LEU A 273 9.53 14.90 -2.90
CA LEU A 273 8.82 15.81 -2.00
C LEU A 273 7.31 15.85 -2.29
N LYS A 274 6.90 15.91 -3.55
CA LYS A 274 5.49 15.80 -3.97
C LYS A 274 4.86 14.50 -3.50
N ALA A 275 5.55 13.37 -3.66
CA ALA A 275 5.08 12.07 -3.18
C ALA A 275 4.92 12.01 -1.65
N LEU A 276 5.83 12.62 -0.89
CA LEU A 276 5.75 12.67 0.59
C LEU A 276 4.68 13.65 1.09
N HIS A 277 4.49 14.81 0.44
CA HIS A 277 3.39 15.73 0.73
C HIS A 277 2.02 15.10 0.39
N LEU A 278 1.93 14.39 -0.74
CA LEU A 278 0.75 13.62 -1.13
C LEU A 278 0.44 12.51 -0.10
N ARG A 279 1.45 11.75 0.32
CA ARG A 279 1.34 10.75 1.40
C ARG A 279 0.72 11.35 2.66
N ASN A 280 1.23 12.50 3.09
CA ASN A 280 0.69 13.22 4.25
C ASN A 280 -0.77 13.64 4.02
N LYS A 281 -1.07 14.35 2.93
CA LYS A 281 -2.44 14.80 2.59
C LYS A 281 -3.44 13.65 2.58
N VAL A 282 -3.13 12.54 1.92
CA VAL A 282 -4.01 11.37 1.88
C VAL A 282 -4.18 10.74 3.27
N SER A 283 -3.13 10.67 4.10
CA SER A 283 -3.26 10.16 5.48
C SER A 283 -4.17 11.03 6.36
N GLN A 284 -4.18 12.36 6.14
CA GLN A 284 -5.07 13.28 6.82
C GLN A 284 -6.52 13.13 6.33
N ILE A 285 -6.73 12.95 5.01
CA ILE A 285 -8.06 12.66 4.44
C ILE A 285 -8.62 11.33 4.99
N CYS A 286 -7.80 10.29 5.08
CA CYS A 286 -8.21 9.01 5.65
C CYS A 286 -8.66 9.14 7.11
N ARG A 287 -7.84 9.79 7.96
CA ARG A 287 -8.19 10.03 9.38
C ARG A 287 -9.48 10.83 9.52
N LYS A 288 -9.55 11.98 8.84
CA LYS A 288 -10.72 12.87 8.89
C LYS A 288 -12.00 12.17 8.44
N HIS A 289 -11.95 11.37 7.36
CA HIS A 289 -13.13 10.67 6.88
C HIS A 289 -13.57 9.53 7.81
N LEU A 290 -12.63 8.79 8.40
CA LEU A 290 -12.96 7.71 9.31
C LEU A 290 -13.45 8.22 10.66
N ASP A 291 -12.93 9.35 11.15
CA ASP A 291 -13.46 10.10 12.30
C ASP A 291 -14.89 10.63 12.04
N GLU A 292 -15.14 11.28 10.88
CA GLU A 292 -16.49 11.69 10.45
C GLU A 292 -17.47 10.50 10.30
N GLU A 293 -16.97 9.31 9.92
CA GLU A 293 -17.73 8.05 9.88
C GLU A 293 -17.84 7.36 11.26
N GLY A 294 -17.26 7.93 12.33
CA GLY A 294 -17.34 7.43 13.70
C GLY A 294 -16.46 6.21 14.01
N PHE A 295 -15.30 6.08 13.35
CA PHE A 295 -14.27 5.10 13.69
C PHE A 295 -13.24 5.67 14.68
N LEU A 296 -12.73 4.81 15.56
CA LEU A 296 -11.65 5.13 16.49
C LEU A 296 -10.29 4.68 15.91
N GLU A 297 -9.30 5.57 15.89
CA GLU A 297 -7.91 5.17 15.60
C GLU A 297 -7.32 4.49 16.86
N VAL A 298 -6.88 3.24 16.73
CA VAL A 298 -6.31 2.47 17.86
C VAL A 298 -5.00 1.82 17.45
N GLU A 299 -3.93 2.04 18.20
CA GLU A 299 -2.65 1.37 17.99
C GLU A 299 -2.68 -0.08 18.50
N THR A 300 -2.06 -0.99 17.75
CA THR A 300 -1.97 -2.42 18.11
C THR A 300 -0.50 -2.86 18.31
N PRO A 301 -0.20 -3.71 19.32
CA PRO A 301 1.18 -4.12 19.61
C PRO A 301 1.96 -4.70 18.42
N LEU A 302 3.18 -4.20 18.21
CA LEU A 302 4.11 -4.68 17.18
C LEU A 302 5.00 -5.85 17.65
N LEU A 303 5.14 -6.06 18.96
CA LEU A 303 5.81 -7.24 19.53
C LEU A 303 4.74 -8.28 19.87
N PHE A 304 4.40 -9.11 18.89
CA PHE A 304 3.38 -10.16 19.04
C PHE A 304 4.02 -11.53 19.25
N LYS A 305 3.23 -12.59 19.42
CA LYS A 305 3.71 -13.97 19.35
C LYS A 305 3.80 -14.43 17.90
N SER A 306 4.71 -15.36 17.61
CA SER A 306 4.74 -16.00 16.29
C SER A 306 3.45 -16.78 16.01
N THR A 307 2.96 -16.70 14.77
CA THR A 307 1.75 -17.37 14.31
C THR A 307 2.06 -18.25 13.09
N PRO A 308 1.51 -19.48 13.00
CA PRO A 308 1.96 -20.47 12.02
C PRO A 308 1.44 -20.24 10.59
N GLU A 309 0.89 -19.07 10.26
CA GLU A 309 0.07 -18.83 9.07
C GLU A 309 0.53 -17.62 8.25
N GLY A 310 0.39 -17.72 6.93
CA GLY A 310 0.65 -16.61 6.01
C GLY A 310 2.11 -16.56 5.55
N ALA A 311 2.67 -15.35 5.49
CA ALA A 311 4.07 -15.14 5.14
C ALA A 311 5.03 -15.57 6.26
N ARG A 312 6.33 -15.60 5.97
CA ARG A 312 7.34 -15.74 7.02
C ARG A 312 7.40 -14.45 7.86
N GLU A 313 7.44 -14.61 9.17
CA GLU A 313 7.47 -13.51 10.14
C GLU A 313 8.91 -13.08 10.46
N PHE A 314 9.11 -11.78 10.70
CA PHE A 314 10.37 -11.30 11.32
C PHE A 314 10.33 -11.56 12.82
N LEU A 315 11.35 -12.27 13.34
CA LEU A 315 11.49 -12.57 14.77
C LEU A 315 12.30 -11.49 15.50
N VAL A 316 11.89 -11.17 16.72
CA VAL A 316 12.60 -10.25 17.63
C VAL A 316 12.92 -11.00 18.92
N PRO A 317 14.20 -11.26 19.23
CA PRO A 317 14.56 -12.06 20.39
C PRO A 317 14.36 -11.30 21.71
N THR A 318 14.07 -12.03 22.78
CA THR A 318 13.94 -11.46 24.13
C THR A 318 15.17 -11.81 24.98
N ARG A 319 15.48 -10.98 25.99
CA ARG A 319 16.52 -11.28 26.99
C ARG A 319 16.17 -12.45 27.93
N THR A 320 15.04 -13.12 27.72
CA THR A 320 14.70 -14.40 28.35
C THR A 320 15.01 -15.51 27.35
N PRO A 321 16.08 -16.31 27.53
CA PRO A 321 16.49 -17.31 26.56
C PRO A 321 15.36 -18.28 26.18
N GLY A 322 15.27 -18.61 24.89
CA GLY A 322 14.22 -19.46 24.33
C GLY A 322 12.91 -18.75 23.98
N TYR A 323 12.74 -17.46 24.31
CA TYR A 323 11.55 -16.68 23.94
C TYR A 323 11.87 -15.61 22.89
N MET A 324 11.02 -15.53 21.86
CA MET A 324 11.05 -14.50 20.80
C MET A 324 9.65 -13.96 20.55
N TYR A 325 9.56 -12.68 20.19
CA TYR A 325 8.39 -12.09 19.57
C TYR A 325 8.44 -12.27 18.05
N ALA A 326 7.31 -12.05 17.38
CA ALA A 326 7.20 -11.86 15.95
C ALA A 326 6.62 -10.48 15.64
N LEU A 327 7.07 -9.85 14.57
CA LEU A 327 6.46 -8.63 14.03
C LEU A 327 5.21 -8.99 13.20
N PRO A 328 4.08 -8.27 13.36
CA PRO A 328 2.81 -8.66 12.76
C PRO A 328 2.79 -8.46 11.24
N GLN A 329 2.29 -9.46 10.52
CA GLN A 329 1.99 -9.37 9.08
C GLN A 329 0.81 -8.43 8.77
N SER A 330 -0.06 -8.19 9.76
CA SER A 330 -1.14 -7.20 9.84
C SER A 330 -1.77 -7.20 11.25
N PRO A 331 -2.57 -6.20 11.65
CA PRO A 331 -3.30 -6.21 12.93
C PRO A 331 -4.45 -7.24 13.04
N GLN A 332 -4.57 -8.20 12.11
CA GLN A 332 -5.75 -9.04 11.90
C GLN A 332 -6.31 -9.75 13.15
N GLN A 333 -5.46 -10.17 14.09
CA GLN A 333 -5.95 -10.79 15.33
C GLN A 333 -6.42 -9.75 16.37
N TYR A 334 -5.69 -8.65 16.53
CA TYR A 334 -6.06 -7.60 17.47
C TYR A 334 -7.37 -6.91 17.08
N LYS A 335 -7.60 -6.60 15.80
CA LYS A 335 -8.83 -5.92 15.39
C LYS A 335 -10.11 -6.74 15.63
N GLN A 336 -10.04 -8.07 15.53
CA GLN A 336 -11.13 -8.97 15.93
C GLN A 336 -11.37 -8.91 17.46
N ILE A 337 -10.29 -8.89 18.26
CA ILE A 337 -10.38 -8.71 19.73
C ILE A 337 -10.98 -7.34 20.09
N LEU A 338 -10.70 -6.28 19.33
CA LEU A 338 -11.31 -4.96 19.52
C LEU A 338 -12.84 -4.98 19.24
N MET A 339 -13.31 -5.80 18.30
CA MET A 339 -14.76 -5.97 18.04
C MET A 339 -15.47 -6.58 19.25
N ALA A 340 -14.95 -7.70 19.79
CA ALA A 340 -15.48 -8.32 21.02
C ALA A 340 -15.29 -7.45 22.27
N GLY A 341 -14.22 -6.63 22.30
CA GLY A 341 -14.01 -5.59 23.31
C GLY A 341 -14.99 -4.41 23.24
N GLY A 342 -15.87 -4.36 22.23
CA GLY A 342 -16.90 -3.33 22.08
C GLY A 342 -16.46 -2.07 21.31
N ILE A 343 -15.28 -2.05 20.69
CA ILE A 343 -14.83 -0.96 19.81
C ILE A 343 -15.34 -1.27 18.39
N LEU A 344 -16.63 -1.02 18.16
CA LEU A 344 -17.39 -1.52 16.99
C LEU A 344 -17.02 -0.85 15.65
N LYS A 345 -16.14 0.16 15.65
CA LYS A 345 -15.55 0.76 14.45
C LYS A 345 -14.09 1.12 14.77
N TYR A 346 -13.16 0.37 14.22
CA TYR A 346 -11.72 0.52 14.43
C TYR A 346 -11.02 0.84 13.11
N PHE A 347 -10.02 1.72 13.16
CA PHE A 347 -9.02 1.82 12.09
C PHE A 347 -7.60 2.06 12.63
N GLN A 348 -6.61 1.84 11.77
CA GLN A 348 -5.20 2.18 12.04
C GLN A 348 -4.43 2.36 10.73
N LEU A 349 -3.53 3.34 10.67
CA LEU A 349 -2.48 3.40 9.65
C LEU A 349 -1.27 2.53 10.07
N ALA A 350 -1.53 1.23 10.19
CA ALA A 350 -0.65 0.24 10.80
C ALA A 350 0.63 -0.03 9.98
N LYS A 351 1.72 -0.34 10.71
CA LYS A 351 2.93 -0.96 10.14
C LYS A 351 2.82 -2.48 10.15
N CYS A 352 3.17 -3.06 9.01
CA CYS A 352 3.04 -4.49 8.73
C CYS A 352 4.36 -5.04 8.18
N PHE A 353 4.71 -6.27 8.55
CA PHE A 353 6.03 -6.84 8.33
C PHE A 353 5.96 -8.25 7.72
N ARG A 354 6.73 -8.52 6.67
CA ARG A 354 6.77 -9.84 6.01
C ARG A 354 8.15 -10.14 5.42
N ASP A 355 8.74 -11.28 5.80
CA ASP A 355 10.00 -11.77 5.23
C ASP A 355 9.72 -12.56 3.93
N GLU A 356 9.28 -11.83 2.90
CA GLU A 356 9.00 -12.32 1.55
C GLU A 356 10.01 -11.78 0.52
N ASP A 357 10.17 -12.51 -0.60
CA ASP A 357 10.97 -12.06 -1.76
C ASP A 357 10.57 -10.65 -2.23
N LEU A 358 11.57 -9.77 -2.27
CA LEU A 358 11.41 -8.35 -2.52
C LEU A 358 11.31 -8.02 -4.01
N ARG A 359 10.35 -7.16 -4.34
CA ARG A 359 9.96 -6.77 -5.70
C ARG A 359 9.80 -5.25 -5.76
N ALA A 360 9.49 -4.69 -6.93
CA ALA A 360 9.26 -3.25 -7.09
C ALA A 360 8.03 -2.74 -6.30
N ASP A 361 7.04 -3.61 -6.06
CA ASP A 361 5.82 -3.35 -5.30
C ASP A 361 5.85 -3.87 -3.85
N ARG A 362 7.01 -4.37 -3.39
CA ARG A 362 7.17 -5.01 -2.06
C ARG A 362 8.33 -4.42 -1.25
N GLN A 363 8.11 -4.34 0.05
CA GLN A 363 9.08 -3.91 1.06
C GLN A 363 8.90 -4.82 2.29
N PRO A 364 9.98 -5.09 3.07
CA PRO A 364 9.89 -5.99 4.23
C PRO A 364 9.05 -5.38 5.37
N GLU A 365 9.04 -4.05 5.43
CA GLU A 365 8.14 -3.21 6.21
C GLU A 365 7.25 -2.41 5.25
N PHE A 366 5.95 -2.39 5.48
CA PHE A 366 5.00 -1.60 4.69
C PHE A 366 3.86 -1.09 5.57
N THR A 367 2.96 -0.32 4.97
CA THR A 367 1.93 0.47 5.67
C THR A 367 0.56 0.09 5.10
N GLN A 368 -0.36 -0.28 5.98
CA GLN A 368 -1.76 -0.51 5.61
C GLN A 368 -2.65 0.58 6.23
N LEU A 369 -3.73 0.95 5.53
CA LEU A 369 -4.91 1.49 6.19
C LEU A 369 -5.80 0.31 6.49
N ASP A 370 -5.75 -0.16 7.73
CA ASP A 370 -6.46 -1.32 8.23
C ASP A 370 -7.71 -0.86 8.98
N LEU A 371 -8.87 -1.49 8.73
CA LEU A 371 -10.10 -1.23 9.46
C LEU A 371 -10.94 -2.48 9.69
N GLU A 372 -11.84 -2.39 10.67
CA GLU A 372 -12.78 -3.44 11.08
C GLU A 372 -14.04 -2.81 11.70
N MET A 373 -15.19 -3.45 11.51
CA MET A 373 -16.51 -2.96 11.89
C MET A 373 -17.36 -4.10 12.48
N GLY A 374 -18.04 -3.84 13.60
CA GLY A 374 -18.95 -4.76 14.27
C GLY A 374 -20.42 -4.54 13.91
N PHE A 375 -21.22 -5.60 14.00
CA PHE A 375 -22.63 -5.70 13.59
C PHE A 375 -22.88 -5.37 12.11
N VAL A 376 -21.92 -5.69 11.23
CA VAL A 376 -22.03 -5.44 9.78
C VAL A 376 -21.52 -6.59 8.93
N ASP A 377 -21.87 -6.53 7.65
CA ASP A 377 -21.42 -7.44 6.60
C ASP A 377 -20.35 -6.81 5.69
N GLY A 378 -19.80 -7.61 4.78
CA GLY A 378 -18.88 -7.15 3.75
C GLY A 378 -19.45 -6.04 2.84
N THR A 379 -20.74 -6.04 2.52
CA THR A 379 -21.37 -5.01 1.67
C THR A 379 -21.30 -3.63 2.33
N THR A 380 -21.44 -3.58 3.64
CA THR A 380 -21.33 -2.34 4.43
C THR A 380 -19.91 -1.81 4.44
N VAL A 381 -18.93 -2.70 4.63
CA VAL A 381 -17.49 -2.35 4.54
C VAL A 381 -17.14 -1.83 3.15
N GLN A 382 -17.59 -2.51 2.09
CA GLN A 382 -17.37 -2.09 0.69
C GLN A 382 -17.90 -0.68 0.44
N LYS A 383 -19.14 -0.38 0.87
CA LYS A 383 -19.74 0.96 0.73
C LYS A 383 -18.93 2.04 1.45
N THR A 384 -18.37 1.75 2.63
CA THR A 384 -17.56 2.71 3.40
C THR A 384 -16.20 2.95 2.75
N ILE A 385 -15.53 1.90 2.28
CA ILE A 385 -14.28 2.01 1.49
C ILE A 385 -14.51 2.76 0.18
N GLU A 386 -15.65 2.56 -0.48
CA GLU A 386 -16.01 3.29 -1.70
C GLU A 386 -16.25 4.80 -1.44
N ARG A 387 -16.87 5.19 -0.32
CA ARG A 387 -16.98 6.60 0.10
C ARG A 387 -15.60 7.22 0.35
N LEU A 388 -14.73 6.52 1.07
CA LEU A 388 -13.34 6.96 1.31
C LEU A 388 -12.58 7.18 0.01
N LEU A 389 -12.58 6.20 -0.90
CA LEU A 389 -11.84 6.27 -2.16
C LEU A 389 -12.39 7.35 -3.10
N LYS A 390 -13.72 7.54 -3.14
CA LYS A 390 -14.36 8.67 -3.84
C LYS A 390 -13.87 10.02 -3.30
N ARG A 391 -13.83 10.18 -1.97
CA ARG A 391 -13.32 11.41 -1.34
C ARG A 391 -11.85 11.66 -1.67
N ILE A 392 -11.01 10.63 -1.57
CA ILE A 392 -9.57 10.74 -1.90
C ILE A 392 -9.38 11.17 -3.35
N TRP A 393 -10.03 10.53 -4.32
CA TRP A 393 -9.89 10.92 -5.74
C TRP A 393 -10.42 12.34 -6.03
N TYR A 394 -11.48 12.77 -5.34
CA TYR A 394 -12.01 14.12 -5.49
C TYR A 394 -11.09 15.19 -4.85
N GLU A 395 -10.70 15.03 -3.59
CA GLU A 395 -9.86 16.01 -2.88
C GLU A 395 -8.39 16.03 -3.34
N VAL A 396 -7.90 14.95 -3.96
CA VAL A 396 -6.52 14.86 -4.48
C VAL A 396 -6.41 15.20 -5.96
N LEU A 397 -7.33 14.70 -6.80
CA LEU A 397 -7.22 14.77 -8.27
C LEU A 397 -8.39 15.54 -8.93
N GLY A 398 -9.37 16.04 -8.17
CA GLY A 398 -10.60 16.63 -8.71
C GLY A 398 -11.57 15.62 -9.33
N VAL A 399 -11.25 14.32 -9.31
CA VAL A 399 -11.99 13.29 -10.04
C VAL A 399 -13.18 12.77 -9.24
N LYS A 400 -14.39 13.00 -9.73
CA LYS A 400 -15.60 12.33 -9.26
C LYS A 400 -15.64 10.89 -9.81
N LEU A 401 -15.41 9.89 -8.96
CA LEU A 401 -15.50 8.49 -9.37
C LEU A 401 -16.96 8.00 -9.40
N PRO A 402 -17.34 7.14 -10.37
CA PRO A 402 -18.67 6.49 -10.41
C PRO A 402 -18.82 5.44 -9.31
N ALA A 403 -19.98 4.78 -9.24
CA ALA A 403 -20.16 3.57 -8.43
C ALA A 403 -19.21 2.45 -8.88
N PHE A 404 -18.66 1.67 -7.95
CA PHE A 404 -17.69 0.62 -8.29
C PHE A 404 -18.41 -0.63 -8.79
N ARG A 405 -17.95 -1.20 -9.91
CA ARG A 405 -18.58 -2.40 -10.48
C ARG A 405 -18.30 -3.61 -9.59
N VAL A 406 -19.33 -4.34 -9.17
CA VAL A 406 -19.15 -5.63 -8.49
C VAL A 406 -19.09 -6.77 -9.50
N MET A 407 -18.23 -7.76 -9.25
CA MET A 407 -18.23 -9.07 -9.93
C MET A 407 -17.82 -10.20 -8.98
N SER A 408 -18.11 -11.44 -9.35
CA SER A 408 -17.63 -12.62 -8.62
C SER A 408 -16.25 -13.07 -9.12
N TYR A 409 -15.48 -13.75 -8.27
CA TYR A 409 -14.22 -14.39 -8.64
C TYR A 409 -14.36 -15.29 -9.88
N ASN A 410 -15.41 -16.10 -9.92
CA ASN A 410 -15.69 -16.99 -11.06
C ASN A 410 -15.92 -16.23 -12.37
N PHE A 411 -16.52 -15.03 -12.32
CA PHE A 411 -16.65 -14.14 -13.48
C PHE A 411 -15.31 -13.48 -13.84
N ALA A 412 -14.57 -12.98 -12.86
CA ALA A 412 -13.25 -12.37 -13.06
C ALA A 412 -12.28 -13.35 -13.75
N ILE A 413 -12.16 -14.57 -13.22
CA ILE A 413 -11.35 -15.65 -13.80
C ILE A 413 -11.88 -16.08 -15.17
N SER A 414 -13.19 -16.25 -15.36
CA SER A 414 -13.74 -16.77 -16.63
C SER A 414 -13.71 -15.77 -17.79
N ASN A 415 -13.76 -14.46 -17.51
CA ASN A 415 -13.85 -13.42 -18.54
C ASN A 415 -12.54 -12.64 -18.73
N TYR A 416 -11.67 -12.61 -17.73
CA TYR A 416 -10.41 -11.84 -17.77
C TYR A 416 -9.17 -12.66 -17.38
N GLY A 417 -9.36 -13.85 -16.77
CA GLY A 417 -8.26 -14.75 -16.42
C GLY A 417 -7.44 -14.30 -15.22
N SER A 418 -7.99 -13.42 -14.38
CA SER A 418 -7.32 -12.92 -13.18
C SER A 418 -8.37 -12.48 -12.15
N ASP A 419 -8.05 -12.66 -10.87
CA ASP A 419 -8.81 -12.13 -9.73
C ASP A 419 -8.65 -10.62 -9.52
N LYS A 420 -7.64 -10.01 -10.15
CA LYS A 420 -7.47 -8.54 -10.26
C LYS A 420 -7.49 -8.09 -11.72
N PRO A 421 -8.67 -8.12 -12.38
CA PRO A 421 -8.77 -7.82 -13.80
C PRO A 421 -8.61 -6.34 -14.11
N ASP A 422 -7.72 -5.99 -15.04
CA ASP A 422 -7.81 -4.70 -15.73
C ASP A 422 -8.93 -4.75 -16.78
N THR A 423 -9.91 -3.87 -16.60
CA THR A 423 -11.13 -3.75 -17.41
C THR A 423 -11.11 -2.53 -18.33
N ARG A 424 -9.99 -1.78 -18.40
CA ARG A 424 -9.81 -0.66 -19.35
C ARG A 424 -9.70 -1.10 -20.81
N TYR A 425 -9.35 -2.37 -21.06
CA TYR A 425 -9.27 -2.96 -22.39
C TYR A 425 -10.10 -4.24 -22.50
N GLY A 426 -10.46 -4.60 -23.73
CA GLY A 426 -11.22 -5.79 -24.06
C GLY A 426 -10.41 -7.08 -23.90
N MET A 427 -10.22 -7.83 -24.99
CA MET A 427 -9.61 -9.16 -24.95
C MET A 427 -10.29 -10.07 -23.91
N ILE A 428 -11.63 -10.07 -23.91
CA ILE A 428 -12.45 -10.90 -23.03
C ILE A 428 -12.24 -12.37 -23.42
N ILE A 429 -11.95 -13.21 -22.42
CA ILE A 429 -11.89 -14.66 -22.58
C ILE A 429 -13.28 -15.17 -22.90
N ARG A 430 -13.38 -15.99 -23.95
CA ARG A 430 -14.58 -16.74 -24.30
C ARG A 430 -14.33 -18.24 -24.10
N PRO A 431 -15.17 -18.97 -23.34
CA PRO A 431 -15.10 -20.43 -23.31
C PRO A 431 -15.55 -21.01 -24.66
N PHE A 432 -14.93 -22.12 -25.07
CA PHE A 432 -15.39 -22.90 -26.23
C PHE A 432 -15.32 -24.42 -26.01
N GLU A 433 -15.11 -24.88 -24.77
CA GLU A 433 -15.14 -26.31 -24.42
C GLU A 433 -16.42 -27.02 -24.92
N ARG A 434 -17.59 -26.38 -24.83
CA ARG A 434 -18.85 -26.94 -25.36
C ARG A 434 -18.80 -27.22 -26.87
N VAL A 435 -18.04 -26.44 -27.65
CA VAL A 435 -17.88 -26.68 -29.09
C VAL A 435 -17.04 -27.94 -29.35
N VAL A 436 -16.02 -28.16 -28.52
CA VAL A 436 -15.19 -29.38 -28.56
C VAL A 436 -16.00 -30.60 -28.09
N GLU A 437 -16.78 -30.46 -27.01
CA GLU A 437 -17.63 -31.52 -26.45
C GLU A 437 -18.78 -31.93 -27.39
N GLN A 438 -19.39 -30.98 -28.10
CA GLN A 438 -20.47 -31.24 -29.07
C GLN A 438 -20.01 -31.89 -30.37
N HIS A 439 -18.77 -31.63 -30.80
CA HIS A 439 -18.25 -32.08 -32.10
C HIS A 439 -17.12 -33.11 -32.01
N SER A 440 -16.81 -33.65 -30.81
CA SER A 440 -15.90 -34.78 -30.63
C SER A 440 -16.68 -36.05 -30.23
N PRO A 441 -16.62 -37.16 -31.00
CA PRO A 441 -17.25 -38.44 -30.64
C PRO A 441 -16.78 -39.01 -29.30
N LEU A 442 -15.60 -38.61 -28.84
CA LEU A 442 -14.96 -39.05 -27.61
C LEU A 442 -15.34 -38.20 -26.38
N SER A 443 -16.33 -37.30 -26.48
CA SER A 443 -16.91 -36.60 -25.32
C SER A 443 -17.60 -37.54 -24.31
N ARG A 444 -17.76 -38.82 -24.64
CA ARG A 444 -18.19 -39.90 -23.73
C ARG A 444 -17.05 -40.57 -22.93
N THR A 445 -15.79 -40.20 -23.17
CA THR A 445 -14.62 -40.77 -22.46
C THR A 445 -14.10 -39.81 -21.38
N PRO A 446 -13.77 -40.27 -20.15
CA PRO A 446 -13.46 -39.39 -19.01
C PRO A 446 -12.39 -38.33 -19.25
N VAL A 447 -11.33 -38.67 -20.00
CA VAL A 447 -10.16 -37.82 -20.29
C VAL A 447 -10.53 -36.49 -20.97
N TYR A 448 -11.63 -36.47 -21.73
CA TYR A 448 -12.12 -35.26 -22.40
C TYR A 448 -12.90 -34.33 -21.44
N GLY A 449 -13.40 -34.88 -20.33
CA GLY A 449 -14.08 -34.13 -19.28
C GLY A 449 -13.16 -33.20 -18.49
N GLU A 450 -11.85 -33.47 -18.46
CA GLU A 450 -10.89 -32.76 -17.58
C GLU A 450 -10.52 -31.33 -18.03
N TRP A 451 -10.62 -31.00 -19.32
CA TRP A 451 -10.02 -29.78 -19.88
C TRP A 451 -11.04 -28.70 -20.24
N LYS A 452 -10.74 -27.45 -19.87
CA LYS A 452 -11.42 -26.25 -20.35
C LYS A 452 -10.62 -25.61 -21.48
N TYR A 453 -11.33 -25.09 -22.48
CA TYR A 453 -10.75 -24.45 -23.67
C TYR A 453 -11.22 -23.00 -23.78
N GLU A 454 -10.27 -22.08 -23.76
CA GLU A 454 -10.53 -20.64 -23.59
C GLU A 454 -9.86 -19.87 -24.75
N ILE A 455 -10.55 -18.89 -25.34
CA ILE A 455 -10.06 -18.12 -26.50
C ILE A 455 -10.17 -16.60 -26.28
N ILE A 456 -9.12 -15.88 -26.67
CA ILE A 456 -9.05 -14.41 -26.73
C ILE A 456 -8.82 -13.99 -28.19
N THR A 457 -9.44 -12.88 -28.57
CA THR A 457 -9.37 -12.30 -29.92
C THR A 457 -9.11 -10.79 -29.84
N HIS A 458 -8.18 -10.27 -30.64
CA HIS A 458 -7.89 -8.83 -30.73
C HIS A 458 -7.66 -8.38 -32.19
N PRO A 459 -8.36 -7.35 -32.69
CA PRO A 459 -8.14 -6.82 -34.05
C PRO A 459 -6.78 -6.15 -34.18
N CYS A 460 -5.90 -6.70 -35.03
CA CYS A 460 -4.54 -6.22 -35.17
C CYS A 460 -3.88 -6.79 -36.45
N ASN A 461 -3.73 -5.95 -37.48
CA ASN A 461 -3.11 -6.37 -38.74
C ASN A 461 -1.57 -6.28 -38.65
N ILE A 462 -0.94 -7.39 -38.25
CA ILE A 462 0.54 -7.51 -38.19
C ILE A 462 1.09 -8.62 -39.08
N SER A 463 2.36 -8.49 -39.47
CA SER A 463 3.09 -9.53 -40.21
C SER A 463 3.37 -10.75 -39.33
N ASN A 464 3.52 -11.93 -39.95
CA ASN A 464 3.89 -13.15 -39.22
C ASN A 464 5.26 -13.02 -38.53
N SER A 465 6.19 -12.23 -39.08
CA SER A 465 7.48 -11.92 -38.45
C SER A 465 7.34 -11.08 -37.18
N ARG A 466 6.49 -10.04 -37.19
CA ARG A 466 6.19 -9.23 -35.99
C ARG A 466 5.40 -10.03 -34.95
N LEU A 467 4.49 -10.90 -35.38
CA LEU A 467 3.77 -11.83 -34.50
C LEU A 467 4.71 -12.84 -33.81
N GLY A 468 5.69 -13.38 -34.55
CA GLY A 468 6.71 -14.27 -33.99
C GLY A 468 7.60 -13.57 -32.96
N LEU A 469 8.00 -12.33 -33.23
CA LEU A 469 8.75 -11.49 -32.29
C LEU A 469 7.92 -11.13 -31.04
N LEU A 470 6.64 -10.81 -31.22
CA LEU A 470 5.71 -10.56 -30.11
C LEU A 470 5.54 -11.81 -29.23
N ALA A 471 5.40 -12.99 -29.84
CA ALA A 471 5.32 -14.25 -29.13
C ALA A 471 6.61 -14.57 -28.34
N SER A 472 7.80 -14.34 -28.91
CA SER A 472 9.06 -14.58 -28.21
C SER A 472 9.35 -13.55 -27.11
N GLN A 473 8.88 -12.30 -27.25
CA GLN A 473 8.99 -11.27 -26.22
C GLN A 473 8.02 -11.45 -25.03
N ILE A 474 6.88 -12.12 -25.24
CA ILE A 474 5.96 -12.58 -24.19
C ILE A 474 6.51 -13.87 -23.55
N ALA A 475 7.22 -14.68 -24.33
CA ALA A 475 7.88 -15.92 -23.88
C ALA A 475 9.36 -15.73 -23.47
N SER A 476 9.77 -14.55 -22.98
CA SER A 476 11.15 -14.31 -22.53
C SER A 476 11.41 -14.87 -21.13
N PRO A 477 12.58 -15.46 -20.82
CA PRO A 477 12.91 -15.82 -19.43
C PRO A 477 13.16 -14.61 -18.52
N THR A 478 13.44 -13.43 -19.07
CA THR A 478 13.99 -12.27 -18.34
C THR A 478 12.98 -11.53 -17.46
N ASP A 479 11.71 -11.53 -17.86
CA ASP A 479 10.67 -10.67 -17.26
C ASP A 479 9.83 -11.45 -16.22
N GLY A 480 10.31 -12.62 -15.77
CA GLY A 480 9.57 -13.52 -14.86
C GLY A 480 8.37 -14.24 -15.48
N ASP A 481 8.21 -14.12 -16.81
CA ASP A 481 6.92 -14.28 -17.48
C ASP A 481 6.77 -15.61 -18.25
N LEU A 482 5.77 -16.40 -17.86
CA LEU A 482 5.16 -17.53 -18.59
C LEU A 482 6.07 -18.50 -19.38
N ALA A 483 6.14 -19.74 -18.88
CA ALA A 483 6.44 -20.92 -19.71
C ALA A 483 5.28 -21.29 -20.67
N ALA A 484 4.07 -20.76 -20.48
CA ALA A 484 2.84 -21.23 -21.12
C ALA A 484 2.79 -21.18 -22.66
N LEU A 485 3.61 -20.35 -23.32
CA LEU A 485 3.73 -20.29 -24.80
C LEU A 485 4.86 -21.19 -25.35
N ARG A 486 5.65 -21.83 -24.48
CA ARG A 486 6.92 -22.50 -24.79
C ARG A 486 6.76 -24.03 -24.84
N GLY A 487 7.79 -24.69 -25.38
CA GLY A 487 7.88 -26.16 -25.41
C GLY A 487 6.94 -26.86 -26.43
N PRO A 488 6.93 -28.20 -26.42
CA PRO A 488 6.14 -29.00 -27.36
C PRO A 488 4.64 -28.95 -27.05
N ASN A 489 4.28 -28.98 -25.77
CA ASN A 489 2.90 -29.05 -25.25
C ASN A 489 2.54 -27.77 -24.46
N PRO A 490 2.50 -26.58 -25.08
CA PRO A 490 2.19 -25.33 -24.39
C PRO A 490 0.73 -25.29 -23.90
N ASP A 491 0.47 -24.53 -22.85
CA ASP A 491 -0.89 -24.28 -22.34
C ASP A 491 -1.59 -23.11 -23.02
N CYS A 492 -0.85 -22.29 -23.76
CA CYS A 492 -1.37 -21.24 -24.62
C CYS A 492 -0.67 -21.26 -25.99
N ILE A 493 -1.40 -20.93 -27.04
CA ILE A 493 -0.86 -20.72 -28.39
C ILE A 493 -1.38 -19.40 -28.93
N MET A 494 -0.51 -18.67 -29.64
CA MET A 494 -0.85 -17.40 -30.29
C MET A 494 -0.59 -17.51 -31.79
N PHE A 495 -1.57 -17.12 -32.60
CA PHE A 495 -1.48 -17.04 -34.05
C PHE A 495 -2.32 -15.85 -34.55
N LYS A 496 -2.31 -15.59 -35.86
CA LYS A 496 -3.24 -14.62 -36.48
C LYS A 496 -4.12 -15.29 -37.52
N ILE A 497 -5.27 -14.69 -37.77
CA ILE A 497 -6.09 -14.97 -38.96
C ILE A 497 -5.90 -13.79 -39.92
N GLY A 498 -5.74 -14.08 -41.21
CA GLY A 498 -5.67 -13.05 -42.25
C GLY A 498 -7.06 -12.59 -42.67
N GLU A 499 -7.17 -12.12 -43.92
CA GLU A 499 -8.45 -11.74 -44.53
C GLU A 499 -9.40 -12.94 -44.75
N GLN A 500 -8.86 -14.17 -44.72
CA GLN A 500 -9.58 -15.43 -44.91
C GLN A 500 -9.17 -16.48 -43.87
N LEU A 501 -10.02 -17.49 -43.68
CA LEU A 501 -9.81 -18.62 -42.75
C LEU A 501 -8.94 -19.71 -43.39
N ASP A 502 -7.67 -19.79 -42.99
CA ASP A 502 -6.79 -20.91 -43.30
C ASP A 502 -7.10 -22.12 -42.40
N TYR A 503 -8.08 -22.93 -42.81
CA TYR A 503 -8.49 -24.15 -42.11
C TYR A 503 -7.31 -25.12 -41.84
N PRO A 504 -6.40 -25.41 -42.80
CA PRO A 504 -5.17 -26.18 -42.52
C PRO A 504 -4.29 -25.60 -41.40
N ALA A 505 -4.01 -24.30 -41.41
CA ALA A 505 -3.20 -23.67 -40.37
C ALA A 505 -3.89 -23.67 -39.00
N ILE A 506 -5.19 -23.36 -38.96
CA ILE A 506 -5.98 -23.38 -37.71
C ILE A 506 -6.03 -24.81 -37.14
N ARG A 507 -6.20 -25.83 -37.99
CA ARG A 507 -6.14 -27.26 -37.58
C ARG A 507 -4.80 -27.61 -36.94
N LYS A 508 -3.68 -27.18 -37.55
CA LYS A 508 -2.33 -27.37 -37.00
C LYS A 508 -2.15 -26.73 -35.62
N GLN A 509 -2.75 -25.57 -35.39
CA GLN A 509 -2.70 -24.89 -34.08
C GLN A 509 -3.59 -25.60 -33.05
N LEU A 510 -4.86 -25.89 -33.36
CA LEU A 510 -5.75 -26.64 -32.45
C LEU A 510 -5.16 -28.00 -32.05
N THR A 511 -4.54 -28.71 -32.99
CA THR A 511 -3.88 -30.01 -32.73
C THR A 511 -2.68 -29.88 -31.78
N ARG A 512 -2.01 -28.73 -31.71
CA ARG A 512 -0.88 -28.50 -30.78
C ARG A 512 -1.35 -28.31 -29.33
N ILE A 513 -2.49 -27.66 -29.12
CA ILE A 513 -3.03 -27.43 -27.77
C ILE A 513 -3.95 -28.56 -27.29
N ALA A 514 -4.63 -29.25 -28.21
CA ALA A 514 -5.44 -30.44 -27.95
C ALA A 514 -4.95 -31.65 -28.78
N PRO A 515 -3.79 -32.25 -28.46
CA PRO A 515 -3.25 -33.40 -29.21
C PRO A 515 -4.17 -34.62 -29.28
N HIS A 516 -5.09 -34.77 -28.33
CA HIS A 516 -6.08 -35.85 -28.32
C HIS A 516 -7.15 -35.70 -29.43
N LEU A 517 -7.39 -34.50 -29.98
CA LEU A 517 -8.30 -34.29 -31.12
C LEU A 517 -7.69 -34.72 -32.47
N LYS A 518 -6.44 -35.18 -32.48
CA LYS A 518 -5.68 -35.49 -33.70
C LYS A 518 -6.21 -36.73 -34.46
N SER A 519 -6.97 -37.62 -33.82
CA SER A 519 -7.39 -38.89 -34.41
C SER A 519 -8.39 -38.75 -35.57
N GLU A 520 -9.29 -37.76 -35.51
CA GLU A 520 -10.42 -37.63 -36.44
C GLU A 520 -10.40 -36.28 -37.20
N PRO A 521 -9.89 -36.23 -38.45
CA PRO A 521 -9.75 -34.98 -39.20
C PRO A 521 -11.05 -34.24 -39.47
N LEU A 522 -12.17 -34.95 -39.60
CA LEU A 522 -13.51 -34.40 -39.86
C LEU A 522 -14.07 -33.64 -38.65
N ASP A 523 -13.74 -34.07 -37.44
CA ASP A 523 -14.24 -33.44 -36.21
C ASP A 523 -13.50 -32.13 -35.92
N LEU A 524 -12.21 -32.05 -36.26
CA LEU A 524 -11.48 -30.78 -36.26
C LEU A 524 -12.07 -29.77 -37.27
N GLU A 525 -12.53 -30.21 -38.44
CA GLU A 525 -13.22 -29.33 -39.39
C GLU A 525 -14.57 -28.83 -38.86
N ARG A 526 -15.37 -29.71 -38.24
CA ARG A 526 -16.63 -29.36 -37.56
C ARG A 526 -16.39 -28.35 -36.43
N ILE A 527 -15.38 -28.56 -35.59
CA ILE A 527 -15.00 -27.65 -34.51
C ILE A 527 -14.60 -26.28 -35.08
N ILE A 528 -13.75 -26.21 -36.11
CA ILE A 528 -13.34 -24.92 -36.73
C ILE A 528 -14.55 -24.20 -37.34
N GLY A 529 -15.43 -24.92 -38.05
CA GLY A 529 -16.67 -24.35 -38.61
C GLY A 529 -17.61 -23.81 -37.54
N ALA A 530 -17.78 -24.53 -36.42
CA ALA A 530 -18.60 -24.12 -35.29
C ALA A 530 -17.96 -22.97 -34.46
N MET A 531 -16.63 -22.87 -34.43
CA MET A 531 -15.92 -21.71 -33.88
C MET A 531 -16.08 -20.48 -34.79
N ALA A 532 -16.04 -20.65 -36.11
CA ALA A 532 -16.23 -19.58 -37.09
C ALA A 532 -17.68 -19.03 -37.04
N SER A 533 -18.70 -19.90 -37.04
CA SER A 533 -20.11 -19.48 -36.96
C SER A 533 -20.48 -18.79 -35.64
N LYS A 534 -19.73 -19.07 -34.55
CA LYS A 534 -19.84 -18.36 -33.25
C LYS A 534 -18.94 -17.12 -33.15
N ASN A 535 -18.35 -16.66 -34.26
CA ASN A 535 -17.43 -15.52 -34.33
C ASN A 535 -16.29 -15.58 -33.29
N LEU A 536 -15.75 -16.78 -33.06
CA LEU A 536 -14.55 -17.03 -32.24
C LEU A 536 -13.26 -16.90 -33.07
N LEU A 537 -13.36 -16.98 -34.40
CA LEU A 537 -12.25 -16.91 -35.36
C LEU A 537 -12.40 -15.73 -36.35
N PRO A 538 -12.51 -14.46 -35.87
CA PRO A 538 -12.60 -13.29 -36.73
C PRO A 538 -11.34 -13.08 -37.58
N THR A 539 -11.52 -12.59 -38.81
CA THR A 539 -10.45 -12.25 -39.74
C THR A 539 -9.69 -10.99 -39.32
N ASN A 540 -8.42 -10.87 -39.75
CA ASN A 540 -7.49 -9.79 -39.41
C ASN A 540 -7.22 -9.58 -37.90
N ASN A 541 -7.46 -10.61 -37.09
CA ASN A 541 -7.23 -10.60 -35.64
C ASN A 541 -6.03 -11.47 -35.23
N ILE A 542 -5.38 -11.07 -34.13
CA ILE A 542 -4.57 -11.96 -33.30
C ILE A 542 -5.53 -12.83 -32.48
N ILE A 543 -5.23 -14.12 -32.44
CA ILE A 543 -5.97 -15.14 -31.69
C ILE A 543 -5.01 -15.76 -30.66
N VAL A 544 -5.45 -15.84 -29.41
CA VAL A 544 -4.80 -16.64 -28.37
C VAL A 544 -5.78 -17.73 -27.93
N ILE A 545 -5.36 -18.99 -28.04
CA ILE A 545 -6.12 -20.14 -27.50
C ILE A 545 -5.35 -20.68 -26.30
N GLY A 546 -6.06 -20.91 -25.20
CA GLY A 546 -5.54 -21.49 -23.96
C GLY A 546 -6.31 -22.75 -23.55
N ARG A 547 -5.65 -23.57 -22.73
CA ARG A 547 -6.25 -24.72 -22.04
C ARG A 547 -5.90 -24.69 -20.56
N ARG A 548 -6.73 -25.31 -19.74
CA ARG A 548 -6.43 -25.64 -18.33
C ARG A 548 -7.33 -26.77 -17.84
N LYS A 549 -7.02 -27.36 -16.69
CA LYS A 549 -7.94 -28.31 -16.04
C LYS A 549 -9.20 -27.58 -15.53
N LYS A 550 -10.37 -28.23 -15.61
CA LYS A 550 -11.65 -27.68 -15.13
C LYS A 550 -11.70 -27.51 -13.61
N GLU A 551 -11.05 -28.40 -12.88
CA GLU A 551 -11.00 -28.38 -11.39
C GLU A 551 -10.01 -27.35 -10.83
N PHE A 552 -9.22 -26.70 -11.68
CA PHE A 552 -8.16 -25.78 -11.26
C PHE A 552 -8.70 -24.37 -10.98
N ASN A 553 -8.89 -24.06 -9.69
CA ASN A 553 -8.90 -22.70 -9.15
C ASN A 553 -7.44 -22.25 -8.95
N PRO A 554 -6.92 -21.27 -9.71
CA PRO A 554 -5.49 -20.94 -9.66
C PRO A 554 -5.04 -20.29 -8.34
N GLY A 555 -5.87 -19.38 -7.82
CA GLY A 555 -5.35 -18.22 -7.06
C GLY A 555 -4.57 -17.27 -7.97
N GLY A 556 -4.89 -15.99 -8.02
CA GLY A 556 -4.28 -15.07 -8.98
C GLY A 556 -4.79 -15.26 -10.42
N SER A 557 -3.86 -15.46 -11.35
CA SER A 557 -4.12 -15.44 -12.79
C SER A 557 -4.02 -16.82 -13.46
N THR A 558 -4.84 -17.05 -14.49
CA THR A 558 -4.68 -18.17 -15.43
C THR A 558 -3.60 -17.86 -16.47
N SER A 559 -3.02 -18.89 -17.07
CA SER A 559 -2.02 -18.75 -18.15
C SER A 559 -2.49 -17.82 -19.27
N ILE A 560 -3.75 -17.94 -19.70
CA ILE A 560 -4.34 -17.08 -20.75
C ILE A 560 -4.62 -15.64 -20.26
N GLY A 561 -4.94 -15.45 -18.98
CA GLY A 561 -5.10 -14.12 -18.37
C GLY A 561 -3.79 -13.34 -18.23
N GLU A 562 -2.68 -14.03 -17.99
CA GLU A 562 -1.36 -13.39 -17.97
C GLU A 562 -0.83 -13.15 -19.39
N VAL A 563 -1.07 -14.05 -20.37
CA VAL A 563 -0.85 -13.74 -21.80
C VAL A 563 -1.66 -12.50 -22.21
N ARG A 564 -2.94 -12.38 -21.79
CA ARG A 564 -3.79 -11.20 -22.05
C ARG A 564 -3.15 -9.90 -21.55
N LYS A 565 -2.63 -9.91 -20.32
CA LYS A 565 -1.97 -8.77 -19.67
C LYS A 565 -0.69 -8.34 -20.40
N GLN A 566 0.21 -9.28 -20.67
CA GLN A 566 1.44 -8.99 -21.42
C GLN A 566 1.15 -8.57 -22.87
N LEU A 567 0.21 -9.23 -23.55
CA LEU A 567 -0.17 -8.90 -24.93
C LEU A 567 -0.64 -7.45 -25.02
N CYS A 568 -1.48 -6.99 -24.09
CA CYS A 568 -1.88 -5.58 -23.99
C CYS A 568 -0.65 -4.66 -23.85
N GLN A 569 0.22 -4.90 -22.87
CA GLN A 569 1.40 -4.07 -22.62
C GLN A 569 2.35 -3.98 -23.83
N LYS A 570 2.63 -5.12 -24.49
CA LYS A 570 3.55 -5.18 -25.65
C LYS A 570 2.89 -4.55 -26.89
N LEU A 571 1.57 -4.68 -27.10
CA LEU A 571 0.84 -3.99 -28.18
C LEU A 571 0.86 -2.46 -28.01
N ILE A 572 0.66 -1.95 -26.79
CA ILE A 572 0.76 -0.52 -26.48
C ILE A 572 2.18 -0.01 -26.75
N LYS A 573 3.20 -0.76 -26.29
CA LYS A 573 4.62 -0.42 -26.54
C LYS A 573 5.00 -0.40 -28.03
N LEU A 574 4.29 -1.17 -28.86
CA LEU A 574 4.49 -1.24 -30.31
C LEU A 574 3.59 -0.29 -31.12
N GLY A 575 2.71 0.49 -30.47
CA GLY A 575 1.80 1.41 -31.15
C GLY A 575 0.59 0.75 -31.84
N PHE A 576 0.28 -0.52 -31.52
CA PHE A 576 -0.90 -1.22 -32.03
C PHE A 576 -2.13 -1.09 -31.12
N MET A 577 -1.99 -0.42 -29.98
CA MET A 577 -3.06 -0.15 -29.01
C MET A 577 -2.77 1.18 -28.30
N GLU A 578 -3.80 1.96 -28.02
CA GLU A 578 -3.67 3.22 -27.29
C GLU A 578 -3.30 3.02 -25.81
N LYS A 579 -2.71 4.04 -25.19
CA LYS A 579 -2.40 4.01 -23.75
C LYS A 579 -3.69 3.99 -22.93
N LEU A 580 -3.77 3.08 -21.96
CA LEU A 580 -4.94 2.92 -21.10
C LEU A 580 -5.13 4.10 -20.14
N VAL A 581 -6.11 4.96 -20.43
CA VAL A 581 -6.44 6.14 -19.61
C VAL A 581 -7.53 5.86 -18.57
N GLY A 582 -7.60 6.73 -17.55
CA GLY A 582 -8.66 6.75 -16.55
C GLY A 582 -8.57 5.67 -15.46
N TRP A 583 -9.57 5.70 -14.57
CA TRP A 583 -9.65 4.88 -13.37
C TRP A 583 -10.86 3.95 -13.45
N LYS A 584 -10.62 2.63 -13.46
CA LYS A 584 -11.66 1.59 -13.42
C LYS A 584 -11.52 0.82 -12.10
N PHE A 585 -12.29 1.26 -11.12
CA PHE A 585 -12.50 0.56 -9.86
C PHE A 585 -13.55 -0.55 -10.01
N LEU A 586 -13.30 -1.67 -9.36
CA LEU A 586 -14.24 -2.77 -9.23
C LEU A 586 -14.02 -3.53 -7.92
N TRP A 587 -15.08 -4.18 -7.45
CA TRP A 587 -15.05 -5.16 -6.37
C TRP A 587 -15.07 -6.56 -6.96
N VAL A 588 -14.09 -7.39 -6.61
CA VAL A 588 -14.20 -8.85 -6.79
C VAL A 588 -14.67 -9.44 -5.47
N THR A 589 -15.57 -10.41 -5.54
CA THR A 589 -16.30 -11.00 -4.40
C THR A 589 -16.50 -12.50 -4.60
N HIS A 590 -17.03 -13.22 -3.61
CA HIS A 590 -17.39 -14.65 -3.76
C HIS A 590 -16.22 -15.51 -4.24
N PHE A 591 -15.05 -15.31 -3.63
CA PHE A 591 -13.88 -16.16 -3.83
C PHE A 591 -14.12 -17.55 -3.22
N PRO A 592 -13.39 -18.60 -3.66
CA PRO A 592 -13.21 -19.82 -2.88
C PRO A 592 -12.76 -19.49 -1.45
N LEU A 593 -13.19 -20.28 -0.48
CA LEU A 593 -12.69 -20.18 0.91
C LEU A 593 -11.31 -20.83 1.05
N PHE A 594 -11.06 -21.90 0.28
CA PHE A 594 -9.81 -22.65 0.25
C PHE A 594 -9.28 -22.81 -1.17
N THR A 595 -7.95 -22.73 -1.30
CA THR A 595 -7.19 -22.98 -2.54
C THR A 595 -6.42 -24.29 -2.38
N PRO A 596 -6.43 -25.22 -3.35
CA PRO A 596 -5.57 -26.40 -3.31
C PRO A 596 -4.08 -26.03 -3.17
N ILE A 597 -3.32 -26.83 -2.42
CA ILE A 597 -1.86 -26.70 -2.33
C ILE A 597 -1.25 -27.50 -3.47
N ASN A 598 -0.41 -26.87 -4.28
CA ASN A 598 0.35 -27.55 -5.32
C ASN A 598 1.56 -28.27 -4.69
N PRO A 599 1.74 -29.59 -4.85
CA PRO A 599 2.84 -30.32 -4.21
C PRO A 599 4.26 -29.88 -4.58
N SER A 600 4.44 -29.07 -5.63
CA SER A 600 5.73 -28.45 -5.98
C SER A 600 6.00 -27.10 -5.30
N GLU A 601 5.03 -26.53 -4.58
CA GLU A 601 5.14 -25.22 -3.93
C GLU A 601 5.46 -25.38 -2.45
N ASN A 602 6.75 -25.25 -2.10
CA ASN A 602 7.22 -25.17 -0.71
C ASN A 602 6.86 -23.79 -0.07
N GLU A 603 5.56 -23.49 0.05
CA GLU A 603 5.10 -22.34 0.82
C GLU A 603 5.26 -22.58 2.34
N PRO A 604 5.89 -21.65 3.08
CA PRO A 604 5.93 -21.70 4.54
C PRO A 604 4.53 -21.58 5.18
N GLY A 605 4.41 -22.07 6.42
CA GLY A 605 3.24 -21.83 7.28
C GLY A 605 2.08 -22.80 7.07
N GLN A 606 1.42 -22.73 5.90
CA GLN A 606 0.16 -23.46 5.62
C GLN A 606 0.35 -24.84 4.96
N SER A 607 1.43 -25.55 5.28
CA SER A 607 1.68 -26.95 4.89
C SER A 607 0.81 -27.94 5.70
N GLY A 608 -0.51 -27.80 5.59
CA GLY A 608 -1.49 -28.70 6.22
C GLY A 608 -1.64 -30.02 5.46
N THR A 609 -1.82 -31.12 6.21
CA THR A 609 -2.10 -32.46 5.66
C THR A 609 -3.44 -32.57 4.93
N ALA A 610 -4.25 -31.51 4.96
CA ALA A 610 -5.50 -31.36 4.21
C ALA A 610 -5.31 -31.27 2.68
N GLY A 611 -4.15 -30.81 2.20
CA GLY A 611 -3.89 -30.58 0.76
C GLY A 611 -4.51 -29.29 0.19
N TYR A 612 -5.05 -28.42 1.04
CA TYR A 612 -5.54 -27.08 0.68
C TYR A 612 -5.24 -26.06 1.78
N LYS A 613 -5.07 -24.80 1.37
CA LYS A 613 -4.75 -23.63 2.21
C LYS A 613 -5.91 -22.63 2.19
N SER A 614 -5.96 -21.72 3.15
CA SER A 614 -6.97 -20.64 3.14
C SER A 614 -6.72 -19.67 1.98
N THR A 615 -7.75 -19.29 1.21
CA THR A 615 -7.58 -18.41 0.04
C THR A 615 -7.24 -16.97 0.42
N HIS A 616 -7.72 -16.48 1.58
CA HIS A 616 -7.37 -15.18 2.15
C HIS A 616 -6.75 -15.33 3.55
N HIS A 617 -7.54 -15.79 4.53
CA HIS A 617 -7.10 -16.20 5.86
C HIS A 617 -8.18 -17.08 6.52
N PRO A 618 -7.86 -17.95 7.50
CA PRO A 618 -8.80 -18.94 8.05
C PRO A 618 -9.94 -18.35 8.89
N PHE A 619 -9.85 -17.07 9.28
CA PHE A 619 -10.93 -16.35 9.97
C PHE A 619 -12.05 -15.85 9.05
N THR A 620 -12.10 -16.29 7.78
CA THR A 620 -13.07 -15.83 6.77
C THR A 620 -14.36 -16.65 6.84
N ALA A 621 -15.51 -15.97 6.93
CA ALA A 621 -16.81 -16.64 6.99
C ALA A 621 -17.17 -17.35 5.65
N PRO A 622 -17.65 -18.61 5.68
CA PRO A 622 -18.21 -19.27 4.50
C PRO A 622 -19.54 -18.61 4.07
N THR A 623 -19.88 -18.63 2.78
CA THR A 623 -21.20 -18.15 2.34
C THR A 623 -22.30 -19.13 2.73
N ILE A 624 -23.43 -18.61 3.21
CA ILE A 624 -24.61 -19.41 3.57
C ILE A 624 -25.02 -20.34 2.41
N SER A 625 -24.96 -19.84 1.18
CA SER A 625 -25.28 -20.58 -0.05
C SER A 625 -24.38 -21.77 -0.39
N THR A 626 -23.20 -21.87 0.22
CA THR A 626 -22.25 -22.98 -0.02
C THR A 626 -21.76 -23.67 1.25
N ARG A 627 -22.20 -23.22 2.43
CA ARG A 627 -21.80 -23.73 3.75
C ARG A 627 -21.88 -25.24 3.87
N ASP A 628 -22.87 -25.89 3.27
CA ASP A 628 -23.04 -27.35 3.42
C ASP A 628 -22.01 -28.13 2.55
N SER A 629 -21.30 -27.45 1.63
CA SER A 629 -20.10 -28.00 0.96
C SER A 629 -18.86 -28.01 1.86
N LEU A 630 -18.84 -27.24 2.95
CA LEU A 630 -17.70 -27.08 3.86
C LEU A 630 -17.21 -28.41 4.45
N PHE A 631 -18.13 -29.35 4.67
CA PHE A 631 -17.86 -30.66 5.28
C PHE A 631 -17.68 -31.79 4.24
N THR A 632 -17.96 -31.53 2.97
CA THR A 632 -18.06 -32.58 1.93
C THR A 632 -17.10 -32.35 0.77
N LEU A 633 -17.01 -31.11 0.28
CA LEU A 633 -16.12 -30.67 -0.80
C LEU A 633 -15.61 -29.25 -0.47
N PRO A 634 -14.71 -29.09 0.53
CA PRO A 634 -14.32 -27.79 1.07
C PRO A 634 -13.95 -26.74 0.02
N TRP A 635 -13.24 -27.15 -1.04
CA TRP A 635 -12.80 -26.31 -2.17
C TRP A 635 -13.93 -25.77 -3.07
N LYS A 636 -15.18 -26.23 -2.90
CA LYS A 636 -16.37 -25.62 -3.51
C LYS A 636 -17.04 -24.56 -2.63
N THR A 637 -16.66 -24.48 -1.36
CA THR A 637 -17.16 -23.46 -0.42
C THR A 637 -16.62 -22.10 -0.85
N LEU A 638 -17.50 -21.11 -0.92
CA LEU A 638 -17.13 -19.72 -1.16
C LEU A 638 -17.00 -19.00 0.18
N GLY A 639 -16.11 -18.00 0.25
CA GLY A 639 -15.98 -17.11 1.40
C GLY A 639 -16.68 -15.77 1.16
N HIS A 640 -17.09 -15.11 2.25
CA HIS A 640 -17.43 -13.68 2.26
C HIS A 640 -16.17 -12.78 2.16
N HIS A 641 -15.26 -13.13 1.24
CA HIS A 641 -14.05 -12.38 0.90
C HIS A 641 -14.31 -11.42 -0.28
N TYR A 642 -13.69 -10.26 -0.24
CA TYR A 642 -13.82 -9.19 -1.23
C TYR A 642 -12.56 -8.34 -1.35
N ASP A 643 -12.16 -8.05 -2.59
CA ASP A 643 -11.01 -7.22 -2.92
C ASP A 643 -11.42 -6.01 -3.77
N VAL A 644 -10.90 -4.83 -3.43
CA VAL A 644 -11.01 -3.64 -4.27
C VAL A 644 -9.84 -3.59 -5.25
N VAL A 645 -10.18 -3.61 -6.53
CA VAL A 645 -9.23 -3.64 -7.65
C VAL A 645 -9.36 -2.34 -8.44
N LEU A 646 -8.23 -1.75 -8.79
CA LEU A 646 -8.12 -0.57 -9.63
C LEU A 646 -7.17 -0.87 -10.78
N ASN A 647 -7.64 -0.77 -12.03
CA ASN A 647 -6.78 -0.85 -13.23
C ASN A 647 -5.89 -2.12 -13.31
N GLY A 648 -6.37 -3.25 -12.79
CA GLY A 648 -5.62 -4.52 -12.70
C GLY A 648 -4.72 -4.67 -11.46
N VAL A 649 -4.78 -3.73 -10.53
CA VAL A 649 -4.02 -3.73 -9.28
C VAL A 649 -4.99 -3.89 -8.10
N GLU A 650 -4.75 -4.92 -7.30
CA GLU A 650 -5.35 -5.13 -5.99
C GLU A 650 -4.91 -3.99 -5.04
N LEU A 651 -5.85 -3.12 -4.67
CA LEU A 651 -5.60 -1.95 -3.83
C LEU A 651 -5.77 -2.27 -2.34
N GLY A 652 -6.68 -3.19 -2.02
CA GLY A 652 -6.95 -3.67 -0.67
C GLY A 652 -7.94 -4.83 -0.66
N GLY A 653 -7.97 -5.55 0.45
CA GLY A 653 -8.73 -6.80 0.58
C GLY A 653 -9.21 -7.08 2.00
N GLY A 654 -10.30 -7.82 2.13
CA GLY A 654 -10.83 -8.24 3.41
C GLY A 654 -12.08 -9.11 3.33
N SER A 655 -12.56 -9.55 4.48
CA SER A 655 -13.70 -10.47 4.57
C SER A 655 -14.63 -10.17 5.74
N THR A 656 -15.84 -10.71 5.67
CA THR A 656 -16.67 -10.94 6.87
C THR A 656 -16.05 -12.08 7.66
N ARG A 657 -15.95 -11.93 8.98
CA ARG A 657 -15.23 -12.85 9.85
C ARG A 657 -16.13 -13.92 10.45
N ILE A 658 -15.52 -15.05 10.79
CA ILE A 658 -16.16 -16.04 11.66
C ILE A 658 -16.24 -15.44 13.07
N HIS A 659 -17.45 -15.34 13.59
CA HIS A 659 -17.73 -14.87 14.97
C HIS A 659 -18.20 -16.01 15.89
N ASP A 660 -18.38 -17.21 15.32
CA ASP A 660 -18.80 -18.43 16.01
C ASP A 660 -17.57 -19.28 16.37
N ALA A 661 -17.42 -19.63 17.65
CA ALA A 661 -16.24 -20.33 18.15
C ALA A 661 -16.14 -21.79 17.67
N GLU A 662 -17.28 -22.49 17.56
CA GLU A 662 -17.34 -23.90 17.16
C GLU A 662 -17.01 -24.03 15.66
N LEU A 663 -17.60 -23.18 14.83
CA LEU A 663 -17.28 -23.09 13.41
C LEU A 663 -15.80 -22.72 13.17
N GLN A 664 -15.24 -21.80 13.96
CA GLN A 664 -13.82 -21.44 13.85
C GLN A 664 -12.90 -22.60 14.25
N HIS A 665 -13.26 -23.33 15.32
CA HIS A 665 -12.53 -24.50 15.81
C HIS A 665 -12.49 -25.60 14.75
N THR A 666 -13.64 -25.97 14.20
CA THR A 666 -13.78 -27.01 13.16
C THR A 666 -13.12 -26.59 11.83
N ILE A 667 -13.13 -25.31 11.46
CA ILE A 667 -12.36 -24.85 10.28
C ILE A 667 -10.85 -25.05 10.45
N LEU A 668 -10.33 -24.83 11.67
CA LEU A 668 -8.90 -25.03 11.96
C LEU A 668 -8.52 -26.51 12.13
N GLU A 669 -9.18 -27.24 13.02
CA GLU A 669 -8.81 -28.63 13.35
C GLU A 669 -9.37 -29.67 12.37
N ASP A 670 -10.66 -29.62 12.03
CA ASP A 670 -11.29 -30.64 11.18
C ASP A 670 -11.02 -30.44 9.69
N ILE A 671 -10.89 -29.19 9.23
CA ILE A 671 -10.83 -28.89 7.79
C ILE A 671 -9.39 -28.56 7.37
N LEU A 672 -8.75 -27.57 7.97
CA LEU A 672 -7.35 -27.21 7.66
C LEU A 672 -6.32 -28.17 8.29
N LYS A 673 -6.75 -29.08 9.17
CA LYS A 673 -5.91 -30.05 9.90
C LYS A 673 -4.75 -29.39 10.65
N VAL A 674 -5.02 -28.24 11.28
CA VAL A 674 -4.07 -27.57 12.19
C VAL A 674 -3.81 -28.49 13.39
N PRO A 675 -2.56 -28.93 13.63
CA PRO A 675 -2.25 -29.82 14.75
C PRO A 675 -2.61 -29.19 16.10
N SER A 676 -3.08 -29.98 17.06
CA SER A 676 -3.59 -29.49 18.35
C SER A 676 -2.52 -28.76 19.20
N GLU A 677 -1.22 -28.96 18.94
CA GLU A 677 -0.15 -28.11 19.48
C GLU A 677 -0.13 -26.70 18.88
N LYS A 678 -0.36 -26.56 17.56
CA LYS A 678 -0.55 -25.25 16.91
C LYS A 678 -1.88 -24.60 17.31
N MET A 679 -2.94 -25.36 17.60
CA MET A 679 -4.23 -24.82 18.09
C MET A 679 -4.09 -23.97 19.36
N LYS A 680 -3.13 -24.31 20.25
CA LYS A 680 -2.80 -23.48 21.43
C LYS A 680 -2.38 -22.05 21.06
N THR A 681 -1.82 -21.83 19.87
CA THR A 681 -1.47 -20.47 19.39
C THR A 681 -2.70 -19.63 19.03
N PHE A 682 -3.86 -20.23 18.76
CA PHE A 682 -5.13 -19.54 18.47
C PHE A 682 -6.08 -19.48 19.68
N LYS A 683 -5.72 -20.05 20.83
CA LYS A 683 -6.59 -20.10 22.02
C LYS A 683 -7.16 -18.74 22.42
N HIS A 684 -6.37 -17.67 22.39
CA HIS A 684 -6.81 -16.30 22.70
C HIS A 684 -7.86 -15.73 21.72
N LEU A 685 -7.94 -16.25 20.50
CA LEU A 685 -8.97 -15.92 19.52
C LEU A 685 -10.24 -16.73 19.80
N LEU A 686 -10.11 -18.05 20.03
CA LEU A 686 -11.23 -18.94 20.34
C LEU A 686 -11.92 -18.53 21.66
N ASP A 687 -11.15 -18.34 22.73
CA ASP A 687 -11.60 -17.82 24.03
C ASP A 687 -12.30 -16.45 23.90
N MET A 688 -11.93 -15.65 22.90
CA MET A 688 -12.55 -14.36 22.61
C MET A 688 -13.89 -14.53 21.88
N LEU A 689 -13.98 -15.43 20.90
CA LEU A 689 -15.24 -15.74 20.20
C LEU A 689 -16.30 -16.25 21.21
N GLU A 690 -15.91 -17.13 22.13
CA GLU A 690 -16.75 -17.63 23.22
C GLU A 690 -17.33 -16.55 24.15
N THR A 691 -16.74 -15.33 24.21
CA THR A 691 -17.27 -14.23 25.04
C THR A 691 -18.53 -13.56 24.46
N GLY A 692 -18.98 -13.97 23.28
CA GLY A 692 -20.09 -13.35 22.55
C GLY A 692 -19.60 -12.30 21.55
N CYS A 693 -18.59 -12.66 20.74
CA CYS A 693 -18.07 -11.78 19.69
C CYS A 693 -19.18 -11.42 18.67
N PRO A 694 -19.37 -10.13 18.32
CA PRO A 694 -20.40 -9.73 17.36
C PRO A 694 -20.04 -10.21 15.94
N PRO A 695 -21.04 -10.38 15.04
CA PRO A 695 -20.78 -10.49 13.61
C PRO A 695 -19.99 -9.26 13.15
N HIS A 696 -18.85 -9.46 12.48
CA HIS A 696 -17.96 -8.36 12.12
C HIS A 696 -17.27 -8.59 10.77
N ALA A 697 -16.81 -7.50 10.15
CA ALA A 697 -16.16 -7.49 8.86
C ALA A 697 -15.17 -6.33 8.75
N GLY A 698 -14.18 -6.45 7.87
CA GLY A 698 -13.21 -5.36 7.66
C GLY A 698 -12.42 -5.49 6.38
N LEU A 699 -11.43 -4.61 6.22
CA LEU A 699 -10.60 -4.52 5.02
C LEU A 699 -9.27 -3.82 5.35
N ALA A 700 -8.20 -4.18 4.64
CA ALA A 700 -6.94 -3.46 4.67
C ALA A 700 -6.57 -2.95 3.25
N ILE A 701 -6.36 -1.63 3.11
CA ILE A 701 -5.80 -1.02 1.90
C ILE A 701 -4.28 -1.00 2.02
N GLY A 702 -3.56 -1.39 0.97
CA GLY A 702 -2.12 -1.19 0.86
C GLY A 702 -1.80 0.29 0.69
N PHE A 703 -1.52 1.00 1.78
CA PHE A 703 -1.41 2.47 1.77
C PHE A 703 -0.24 2.95 0.91
N ASP A 704 0.92 2.27 0.97
CA ASP A 704 2.07 2.59 0.11
C ASP A 704 1.75 2.42 -1.39
N ARG A 705 0.93 1.40 -1.73
CA ARG A 705 0.44 1.14 -3.11
C ARG A 705 -0.58 2.19 -3.55
N LEU A 706 -1.48 2.63 -2.67
CA LEU A 706 -2.41 3.74 -2.91
C LEU A 706 -1.67 5.03 -3.26
N ILE A 707 -0.66 5.42 -2.49
CA ILE A 707 0.11 6.65 -2.77
C ILE A 707 0.92 6.52 -4.07
N ALA A 708 1.50 5.35 -4.36
CA ALA A 708 2.22 5.12 -5.62
C ALA A 708 1.31 5.34 -6.85
N ILE A 709 0.08 4.81 -6.80
CA ILE A 709 -0.92 5.01 -7.87
C ILE A 709 -1.31 6.49 -8.00
N LEU A 710 -1.60 7.18 -6.88
CA LEU A 710 -1.95 8.61 -6.89
C LEU A 710 -0.78 9.51 -7.32
N ALA A 711 0.47 9.09 -7.10
CA ALA A 711 1.69 9.79 -7.48
C ALA A 711 2.17 9.47 -8.92
N GLY A 712 1.51 8.55 -9.62
CA GLY A 712 1.92 8.07 -10.94
C GLY A 712 3.28 7.35 -10.94
N ARG A 713 3.56 6.51 -9.93
CA ARG A 713 4.84 5.81 -9.74
C ARG A 713 4.70 4.29 -9.85
N ASP A 714 5.60 3.67 -10.59
CA ASP A 714 5.65 2.21 -10.78
C ASP A 714 6.19 1.44 -9.56
N SER A 715 6.88 2.12 -8.63
CA SER A 715 7.38 1.51 -7.39
C SER A 715 6.91 2.25 -6.15
N ILE A 716 6.53 1.49 -5.12
CA ILE A 716 6.21 2.03 -3.79
C ILE A 716 7.43 2.68 -3.10
N ARG A 717 8.64 2.43 -3.60
CA ARG A 717 9.88 3.05 -3.08
C ARG A 717 9.95 4.55 -3.36
N ASP A 718 9.23 5.06 -4.35
CA ASP A 718 9.21 6.49 -4.67
C ASP A 718 8.24 7.28 -3.78
N VAL A 719 7.42 6.60 -2.97
CA VAL A 719 6.45 7.20 -2.03
C VAL A 719 6.74 6.87 -0.56
N ILE A 720 7.92 6.31 -0.29
CA ILE A 720 8.47 6.00 1.04
C ILE A 720 9.74 6.85 1.23
N ALA A 721 9.93 7.47 2.40
CA ALA A 721 11.09 8.35 2.64
C ALA A 721 12.43 7.57 2.55
N PHE A 722 12.54 6.47 3.30
CA PHE A 722 13.71 5.60 3.39
C PHE A 722 13.34 4.15 2.99
N PRO A 723 13.26 3.85 1.68
CA PRO A 723 12.93 2.51 1.20
C PRO A 723 14.12 1.55 1.28
N LYS A 724 13.83 0.26 1.46
CA LYS A 724 14.80 -0.83 1.42
C LYS A 724 15.05 -1.29 -0.03
N ASN A 725 16.29 -1.64 -0.36
CA ASN A 725 16.68 -2.12 -1.69
C ASN A 725 16.17 -3.56 -1.97
N ASN A 726 16.51 -4.13 -3.13
CA ASN A 726 16.12 -5.51 -3.51
C ASN A 726 16.68 -6.61 -2.57
N ARG A 727 17.62 -6.29 -1.68
CA ARG A 727 18.22 -7.19 -0.68
C ARG A 727 17.74 -6.89 0.76
N GLY A 728 16.72 -6.04 0.92
CA GLY A 728 16.19 -5.64 2.23
C GLY A 728 17.03 -4.59 2.96
N GLN A 729 18.08 -4.08 2.32
CA GLN A 729 19.06 -3.18 2.96
C GLN A 729 18.63 -1.72 2.88
N ASP A 730 18.89 -0.99 3.96
CA ASP A 730 18.87 0.47 4.00
C ASP A 730 20.27 1.01 3.68
N LEU A 731 20.40 1.66 2.53
CA LEU A 731 21.69 2.16 2.05
C LEU A 731 22.15 3.44 2.76
N VAL A 732 21.24 4.17 3.44
CA VAL A 732 21.58 5.44 4.11
C VAL A 732 22.31 5.19 5.42
N VAL A 733 21.89 4.16 6.16
CA VAL A 733 22.41 3.84 7.50
C VAL A 733 23.15 2.49 7.55
N GLY A 734 23.31 1.79 6.42
CA GLY A 734 24.00 0.51 6.34
C GLY A 734 23.29 -0.64 7.07
N SER A 735 21.95 -0.62 7.11
CA SER A 735 21.15 -1.63 7.82
C SER A 735 20.75 -2.78 6.86
N PRO A 736 20.67 -4.06 7.31
CA PRO A 736 21.05 -4.55 8.63
C PRO A 736 22.57 -4.56 8.85
N GLY A 737 22.99 -4.16 10.04
CA GLY A 737 24.39 -4.24 10.48
C GLY A 737 24.73 -5.60 11.12
N LEU A 738 26.02 -5.90 11.23
CA LEU A 738 26.51 -7.08 11.95
C LEU A 738 26.31 -6.93 13.46
N VAL A 739 25.97 -8.03 14.13
CA VAL A 739 25.84 -8.12 15.60
C VAL A 739 27.08 -8.74 16.22
N THR A 740 27.54 -8.20 17.35
CA THR A 740 28.67 -8.74 18.10
C THR A 740 28.27 -9.97 18.89
N LYS A 741 29.25 -10.85 19.20
CA LYS A 741 29.00 -12.03 20.06
C LYS A 741 28.38 -11.63 21.40
N LYS A 742 28.88 -10.57 22.07
CA LYS A 742 28.34 -10.07 23.33
C LYS A 742 26.84 -9.73 23.24
N GLN A 743 26.39 -9.14 22.13
CA GLN A 743 24.96 -8.86 21.92
C GLN A 743 24.16 -10.14 21.73
N LEU A 744 24.68 -11.15 21.01
CA LEU A 744 24.04 -12.45 20.84
C LEU A 744 23.94 -13.24 22.16
N ASP A 745 25.00 -13.21 22.97
CA ASP A 745 25.06 -13.82 24.30
C ASP A 745 23.97 -13.25 25.24
N GLU A 746 23.66 -11.95 25.17
CA GLU A 746 22.55 -11.31 25.94
C GLU A 746 21.15 -11.86 25.61
N TYR A 747 20.97 -12.48 24.43
CA TYR A 747 19.72 -13.12 24.01
C TYR A 747 19.77 -14.65 24.10
N GLY A 748 20.91 -15.24 24.50
CA GLY A 748 21.12 -16.68 24.49
C GLY A 748 21.15 -17.29 23.08
N ILE A 749 21.58 -16.53 22.07
CA ILE A 749 21.63 -16.94 20.67
C ILE A 749 23.07 -17.26 20.26
N MET A 750 23.26 -18.30 19.47
CA MET A 750 24.51 -18.61 18.79
C MET A 750 24.28 -18.68 17.29
N LEU A 751 25.20 -18.13 16.50
CA LEU A 751 25.24 -18.37 15.05
C LEU A 751 25.77 -19.78 14.80
N GLN A 752 25.32 -20.42 13.72
CA GLN A 752 25.88 -21.70 13.27
C GLN A 752 27.22 -21.47 12.58
N ASP A 753 28.21 -22.33 12.86
CA ASP A 753 29.62 -22.09 12.52
C ASP A 753 29.87 -21.92 11.01
N ASN A 754 29.07 -22.58 10.17
CA ASN A 754 29.19 -22.60 8.70
C ASN A 754 28.86 -21.27 7.99
N VAL A 755 28.61 -20.17 8.72
CA VAL A 755 28.25 -18.86 8.14
C VAL A 755 29.48 -17.95 7.93
N LEU A 756 30.62 -18.26 8.58
CA LEU A 756 31.74 -17.30 8.72
C LEU A 756 32.92 -17.50 7.75
N GLU A 757 33.06 -18.64 7.08
CA GLU A 757 34.22 -18.90 6.19
C GLU A 757 34.21 -18.08 4.89
N GLY A 758 33.10 -17.42 4.55
CA GLY A 758 32.92 -16.64 3.32
C GLY A 758 32.81 -15.11 3.51
N GLN A 759 32.98 -14.58 4.72
CA GLN A 759 32.87 -13.14 4.98
C GLN A 759 34.22 -12.55 5.38
N GLU A 760 34.72 -11.60 4.57
CA GLU A 760 35.88 -10.79 4.96
C GLU A 760 35.59 -10.09 6.29
N LYS A 761 36.55 -10.15 7.22
CA LYS A 761 36.42 -9.47 8.52
C LYS A 761 36.19 -7.97 8.26
N PRO A 762 35.16 -7.35 8.86
CA PRO A 762 34.99 -5.91 8.75
C PRO A 762 36.24 -5.23 9.32
N VAL A 763 36.87 -4.36 8.53
CA VAL A 763 38.04 -3.59 8.96
C VAL A 763 37.58 -2.50 9.92
N LEU A 764 37.44 -2.88 11.18
CA LEU A 764 37.37 -1.95 12.31
C LEU A 764 38.73 -1.27 12.44
N SER A 765 38.86 -0.11 11.81
CA SER A 765 40.05 0.73 11.89
C SER A 765 40.04 1.55 13.17
N VAL A 766 41.22 1.65 13.80
CA VAL A 766 41.56 2.52 14.94
C VAL A 766 41.03 2.03 16.31
N GLU A 767 41.94 1.54 17.14
CA GLU A 767 42.34 2.26 18.36
C GLU A 767 43.82 1.92 18.72
N ASP A 768 44.52 2.97 19.14
CA ASP A 768 45.91 3.17 19.57
C ASP A 768 46.87 2.00 19.89
N GLU A 769 48.08 2.06 19.31
CA GLU A 769 49.33 1.94 20.08
C GLU A 769 50.32 3.05 19.66
N VAL A 770 50.80 3.83 20.64
CA VAL A 770 51.91 4.78 20.48
C VAL A 770 53.08 4.32 21.34
N ALA A 771 53.94 3.48 20.77
CA ALA A 771 55.25 3.13 21.31
C ALA A 771 56.23 2.95 20.14
N GLY A 772 57.35 3.67 20.15
CA GLY A 772 58.29 3.65 19.03
C GLY A 772 59.43 2.66 19.22
N ASN A 773 60.00 2.19 18.10
CA ASN A 773 61.44 1.95 18.00
C ASN A 773 61.93 1.99 16.54
N GLU A 774 63.25 2.03 16.38
CA GLU A 774 63.94 2.33 15.11
C GLU A 774 64.29 1.09 14.25
N LEU A 775 65.06 1.36 13.18
CA LEU A 775 65.90 0.47 12.36
C LEU A 775 65.27 -0.35 11.21
N LEU A 776 65.45 0.19 9.99
CA LEU A 776 66.42 -0.25 8.96
C LEU A 776 66.61 -1.75 8.60
N VAL A 777 67.09 -1.91 7.37
CA VAL A 777 67.60 -3.11 6.68
C VAL A 777 66.48 -4.00 6.09
N LYS A 778 66.55 -4.59 4.88
CA LYS A 778 67.19 -4.39 3.56
C LYS A 778 67.24 -5.79 2.91
N ASP A 779 67.18 -5.83 1.58
CA ASP A 779 67.63 -6.95 0.72
C ASP A 779 66.80 -8.28 0.89
N SER A 780 66.65 -9.17 -0.10
CA SER A 780 67.14 -9.24 -1.50
C SER A 780 66.19 -10.03 -2.43
N GLU A 781 66.21 -9.69 -3.72
CA GLU A 781 66.32 -10.55 -4.94
C GLU A 781 65.86 -12.04 -4.87
N VAL A 782 64.90 -12.56 -5.66
CA VAL A 782 64.78 -12.77 -7.15
C VAL A 782 65.14 -14.24 -7.56
N GLU A 783 64.63 -14.68 -8.72
CA GLU A 783 64.72 -16.04 -9.34
C GLU A 783 63.83 -17.16 -8.73
N GLY A 784 63.38 -18.19 -9.48
CA GLY A 784 63.36 -18.27 -10.96
C GLY A 784 63.13 -19.66 -11.60
N VAL A 785 61.91 -19.90 -12.10
CA VAL A 785 61.61 -20.61 -13.39
C VAL A 785 61.78 -22.16 -13.49
N LYS A 786 60.90 -22.76 -14.32
CA LYS A 786 60.93 -24.10 -15.01
C LYS A 786 60.38 -25.38 -14.34
N ASP A 787 59.16 -25.73 -14.76
CA ASP A 787 58.80 -26.82 -15.69
C ASP A 787 59.44 -28.23 -15.55
N VAL A 788 58.58 -29.27 -15.56
CA VAL A 788 58.78 -30.56 -16.28
C VAL A 788 57.43 -31.27 -16.49
N GLU A 789 57.33 -32.15 -17.49
CA GLU A 789 56.07 -32.66 -18.05
C GLU A 789 55.60 -34.05 -17.57
N VAL A 790 54.27 -34.18 -17.58
CA VAL A 790 53.36 -35.33 -17.80
C VAL A 790 53.93 -36.73 -18.15
N ALA A 791 53.42 -37.74 -17.43
CA ALA A 791 53.03 -39.08 -17.94
C ALA A 791 51.72 -39.49 -17.20
N ALA A 792 50.65 -40.02 -17.78
CA ALA A 792 50.46 -41.20 -18.66
C ALA A 792 50.80 -42.54 -17.94
N ALA A 793 49.94 -43.57 -17.86
CA ALA A 793 48.52 -43.79 -18.24
C ALA A 793 48.01 -45.08 -17.47
N GLU A 794 46.81 -45.67 -17.58
CA GLU A 794 45.56 -45.47 -18.34
C GLU A 794 44.40 -46.32 -17.70
N THR A 795 43.14 -46.15 -18.15
CA THR A 795 41.96 -47.08 -18.00
C THR A 795 41.42 -47.45 -16.59
N SER A 796 40.11 -47.64 -16.35
CA SER A 796 38.89 -47.38 -17.16
C SER A 796 37.58 -47.45 -16.35
N VAL A 797 36.71 -46.45 -16.54
CA VAL A 797 35.22 -46.54 -16.71
C VAL A 797 34.37 -47.28 -15.65
N GLU A 798 33.51 -46.55 -14.93
CA GLU A 798 32.04 -46.49 -15.18
C GLU A 798 31.43 -45.21 -14.55
N ASP A 799 30.31 -44.71 -15.11
CA ASP A 799 29.77 -43.37 -14.83
C ASP A 799 28.64 -43.31 -13.79
N SER A 800 28.63 -42.27 -12.97
CA SER A 800 27.39 -41.50 -12.71
C SER A 800 27.74 -40.05 -12.35
N THR A 801 27.09 -39.09 -13.00
CA THR A 801 27.43 -37.66 -12.91
C THR A 801 26.34 -36.84 -12.22
N GLY A 802 26.75 -35.98 -11.30
CA GLY A 802 25.88 -35.05 -10.58
C GLY A 802 26.70 -34.15 -9.67
N ALA A 803 27.11 -32.98 -10.18
CA ALA A 803 27.88 -31.99 -9.43
C ALA A 803 27.55 -30.56 -9.88
N ASP A 804 27.62 -29.65 -8.91
CA ASP A 804 27.08 -28.29 -8.96
C ASP A 804 27.96 -27.23 -9.66
N THR A 805 27.30 -26.10 -9.94
CA THR A 805 27.81 -24.71 -9.96
C THR A 805 29.22 -24.38 -10.45
N ALA A 806 29.29 -23.46 -11.43
CA ALA A 806 30.40 -22.51 -11.54
C ALA A 806 29.92 -21.14 -12.06
N THR A 807 29.56 -20.22 -11.17
CA THR A 807 29.34 -18.81 -11.52
C THR A 807 30.66 -18.15 -11.92
N LYS A 808 30.70 -17.46 -13.08
CA LYS A 808 31.87 -16.65 -13.48
C LYS A 808 31.58 -15.15 -13.45
N THR A 809 32.31 -14.48 -12.57
CA THR A 809 32.47 -13.03 -12.48
C THR A 809 33.08 -12.47 -13.78
N VAL A 810 32.69 -11.25 -14.16
CA VAL A 810 33.35 -10.47 -15.22
C VAL A 810 33.82 -9.14 -14.62
N VAL A 811 35.08 -8.79 -14.88
CA VAL A 811 35.78 -7.62 -14.29
C VAL A 811 35.81 -6.46 -15.30
N PRO A 812 35.54 -5.20 -14.89
CA PRO A 812 35.57 -4.05 -15.80
C PRO A 812 37.02 -3.58 -16.08
N GLY A 813 37.45 -3.66 -17.33
CA GLY A 813 38.72 -3.10 -17.81
C GLY A 813 38.58 -1.65 -18.28
N LYS A 814 39.55 -0.78 -17.92
CA LYS A 814 39.66 0.60 -18.42
C LYS A 814 40.39 0.65 -19.76
N LEU A 815 39.92 1.50 -20.68
CA LEU A 815 40.79 2.22 -21.63
C LEU A 815 40.18 3.61 -21.91
N ASN A 816 40.99 4.59 -22.29
CA ASN A 816 40.58 5.99 -22.41
C ASN A 816 41.37 6.73 -23.51
N MET A 817 40.84 7.85 -24.02
CA MET A 817 41.34 8.65 -25.17
C MET A 817 41.20 7.92 -26.53
N LEU A 818 40.86 8.58 -27.66
CA LEU A 818 41.22 9.93 -28.12
C LEU A 818 40.03 10.80 -28.60
N LEU A 819 40.30 12.10 -28.78
CA LEU A 819 39.39 13.14 -29.28
C LEU A 819 39.85 13.66 -30.65
N SER A 820 38.96 13.76 -31.65
CA SER A 820 39.03 14.78 -32.72
C SER A 820 37.75 14.92 -33.57
N GLU A 821 37.28 16.18 -33.65
CA GLU A 821 36.71 16.87 -34.83
C GLU A 821 35.68 16.21 -35.79
N LYS A 822 34.41 16.66 -35.70
CA LYS A 822 33.67 17.46 -36.73
C LYS A 822 32.24 17.72 -36.23
N LYS A 823 31.74 18.96 -36.07
CA LYS A 823 31.32 20.01 -37.04
C LYS A 823 30.00 19.71 -37.79
N GLU A 824 28.98 20.49 -37.40
CA GLU A 824 27.93 21.12 -38.23
C GLU A 824 27.20 20.30 -39.33
N ALA A 825 25.91 20.03 -39.09
CA ALA A 825 24.82 20.32 -40.04
C ALA A 825 23.47 20.27 -39.31
N GLU A 826 22.77 21.41 -39.20
CA GLU A 826 21.32 21.46 -38.99
C GLU A 826 20.67 21.68 -40.37
N GLU A 827 19.54 21.04 -40.66
CA GLU A 827 18.82 21.24 -41.93
C GLU A 827 17.32 21.45 -41.65
N GLU A 828 16.82 22.63 -42.04
CA GLU A 828 15.42 23.02 -41.86
C GLU A 828 14.51 22.37 -42.91
N VAL A 829 13.29 21.98 -42.52
CA VAL A 829 12.22 21.72 -43.49
C VAL A 829 11.00 22.57 -43.12
N LYS A 830 10.61 23.44 -44.07
CA LYS A 830 9.56 24.45 -43.96
C LYS A 830 8.18 23.87 -43.68
N VAL A 831 7.37 24.66 -42.97
CA VAL A 831 5.91 24.66 -43.06
C VAL A 831 5.48 25.92 -43.82
N PRO A 832 4.67 25.84 -44.90
CA PRO A 832 4.07 27.00 -45.55
C PRO A 832 2.79 27.46 -44.83
N ALA A 833 2.37 28.70 -45.06
CA ALA A 833 1.21 29.32 -44.42
C ALA A 833 0.10 29.69 -45.44
N GLU A 834 -1.11 29.86 -44.90
CA GLU A 834 -2.22 30.75 -45.34
C GLU A 834 -2.76 30.69 -46.79
N GLU A 835 -4.09 30.50 -46.91
CA GLU A 835 -5.01 31.57 -47.35
C GLU A 835 -6.48 31.23 -46.96
N GLU A 836 -7.43 32.15 -47.19
CA GLU A 836 -8.73 32.23 -46.48
C GLU A 836 -9.98 31.73 -47.26
N GLY A 837 -11.06 31.44 -46.52
CA GLY A 837 -12.40 31.97 -46.85
C GLY A 837 -13.48 31.04 -47.44
N ALA A 838 -14.51 30.71 -46.64
CA ALA A 838 -15.93 30.54 -47.03
C ALA A 838 -16.83 30.38 -45.77
N GLU A 839 -18.13 30.72 -45.87
CA GLU A 839 -19.12 30.68 -44.77
C GLU A 839 -20.18 29.57 -44.94
N THR A 840 -21.05 29.39 -43.92
CA THR A 840 -22.35 28.63 -43.91
C THR A 840 -22.24 27.09 -43.99
N GLU A 841 -22.98 26.22 -43.28
CA GLU A 841 -24.35 26.22 -42.73
C GLU A 841 -24.46 25.39 -41.41
N ASP A 842 -25.69 25.04 -41.00
CA ASP A 842 -26.13 24.59 -39.67
C ASP A 842 -26.14 23.06 -39.42
N SER A 843 -26.38 22.69 -38.15
CA SER A 843 -26.90 21.38 -37.65
C SER A 843 -25.99 20.13 -37.60
N PRO A 844 -26.28 19.14 -36.72
CA PRO A 844 -27.07 19.19 -35.48
C PRO A 844 -26.34 18.59 -34.24
N LEU A 845 -26.99 18.71 -33.08
CA LEU A 845 -26.70 17.92 -31.88
C LEU A 845 -26.85 16.41 -32.15
N VAL A 846 -26.03 15.60 -31.47
CA VAL A 846 -26.25 14.14 -31.37
C VAL A 846 -26.72 13.84 -29.95
N GLU A 847 -27.91 13.23 -29.84
CA GLU A 847 -28.62 13.03 -28.58
C GLU A 847 -28.11 11.81 -27.78
N ASP A 848 -28.40 11.80 -26.48
CA ASP A 848 -28.21 10.63 -25.61
C ASP A 848 -29.06 9.44 -26.09
N VAL A 849 -28.46 8.25 -26.16
CA VAL A 849 -29.18 7.00 -26.47
C VAL A 849 -29.59 6.30 -25.17
N PRO A 850 -30.89 6.25 -24.81
CA PRO A 850 -31.36 5.55 -23.62
C PRO A 850 -31.28 4.02 -23.81
N PRO A 851 -31.20 3.23 -22.72
CA PRO A 851 -31.14 1.78 -22.79
C PRO A 851 -32.48 1.18 -23.27
N THR A 852 -32.41 0.21 -24.19
CA THR A 852 -33.58 -0.56 -24.62
C THR A 852 -33.96 -1.67 -23.62
N PRO A 853 -35.24 -2.10 -23.58
CA PRO A 853 -35.75 -2.93 -22.48
C PRO A 853 -35.42 -4.42 -22.62
N GLU A 854 -35.50 -5.13 -21.49
CA GLU A 854 -35.41 -6.59 -21.43
C GLU A 854 -36.64 -7.26 -22.04
N THR A 855 -36.44 -8.28 -22.90
CA THR A 855 -37.50 -9.18 -23.34
C THR A 855 -37.44 -10.48 -22.53
N MET A 856 -38.38 -10.64 -21.59
CA MET A 856 -38.72 -11.97 -21.08
C MET A 856 -39.34 -12.81 -22.21
N VAL A 857 -39.02 -14.10 -22.25
CA VAL A 857 -39.67 -15.07 -23.13
C VAL A 857 -40.34 -16.12 -22.25
N GLU A 858 -41.67 -16.15 -22.27
CA GLU A 858 -42.45 -17.23 -21.69
C GLU A 858 -42.47 -18.40 -22.69
N GLU A 859 -42.03 -19.59 -22.27
CA GLU A 859 -42.22 -20.82 -23.06
C GLU A 859 -43.56 -21.47 -22.69
N SER A 860 -44.59 -21.21 -23.50
CA SER A 860 -45.86 -21.94 -23.45
C SER A 860 -45.74 -23.28 -24.19
N VAL A 861 -46.30 -24.35 -23.60
CA VAL A 861 -46.20 -25.71 -24.16
C VAL A 861 -47.58 -26.36 -24.30
N GLU A 862 -48.06 -26.41 -25.53
CA GLU A 862 -49.17 -27.24 -26.00
C GLU A 862 -48.82 -27.77 -27.42
N SER A 863 -49.43 -28.83 -27.95
CA SER A 863 -49.86 -30.09 -27.33
C SER A 863 -50.09 -31.11 -28.47
N SER A 864 -49.79 -32.39 -28.25
CA SER A 864 -50.23 -33.55 -29.07
C SER A 864 -49.56 -34.82 -28.54
N THR A 865 -50.15 -36.02 -28.43
CA THR A 865 -51.51 -36.59 -28.35
C THR A 865 -51.31 -38.12 -28.40
N GLU A 866 -52.27 -38.92 -27.93
CA GLU A 866 -52.31 -40.41 -27.93
C GLU A 866 -51.61 -41.15 -26.76
N ARG A 867 -52.18 -42.24 -26.18
CA ARG A 867 -53.61 -42.67 -26.02
C ARG A 867 -53.68 -43.87 -25.05
N LEU A 868 -54.88 -44.14 -24.49
CA LEU A 868 -55.23 -45.29 -23.62
C LEU A 868 -54.55 -45.25 -22.23
N GLU A 869 -55.05 -45.84 -21.14
CA GLU A 869 -56.25 -46.69 -20.94
C GLU A 869 -56.96 -46.33 -19.59
N ALA A 870 -57.92 -47.15 -19.08
CA ALA A 870 -58.94 -46.68 -18.11
C ALA A 870 -59.10 -47.50 -16.79
N SER A 871 -60.02 -47.02 -15.91
CA SER A 871 -60.50 -47.57 -14.61
C SER A 871 -59.61 -47.34 -13.36
N GLY A 872 -60.13 -47.25 -12.12
CA GLY A 872 -61.53 -47.10 -11.66
C GLY A 872 -61.77 -47.44 -10.16
N ALA A 873 -62.63 -46.68 -9.46
CA ALA A 873 -62.97 -46.76 -8.00
C ALA A 873 -61.74 -46.59 -7.05
N GLY A 874 -61.80 -46.26 -5.75
CA GLY A 874 -62.77 -46.05 -4.65
C GLY A 874 -61.88 -45.84 -3.39
N GLU A 875 -62.24 -45.26 -2.23
CA GLU A 875 -63.47 -45.20 -1.44
C GLU A 875 -63.58 -43.87 -0.62
N ARG A 876 -64.60 -43.75 0.25
CA ARG A 876 -64.81 -42.67 1.24
C ARG A 876 -64.49 -43.13 2.67
N ILE A 877 -64.08 -42.22 3.57
CA ILE A 877 -64.51 -42.20 4.99
C ILE A 877 -64.82 -40.74 5.42
N GLU A 878 -65.73 -40.58 6.39
CA GLU A 878 -66.39 -39.34 6.85
C GLU A 878 -65.63 -38.62 7.99
N VAL A 879 -65.49 -37.28 7.98
CA VAL A 879 -66.40 -36.22 8.55
C VAL A 879 -66.61 -36.24 10.07
N LYS A 880 -66.34 -35.10 10.73
CA LYS A 880 -67.11 -34.59 11.90
C LYS A 880 -66.94 -33.08 12.11
N GLU A 881 -67.91 -32.46 12.80
CA GLU A 881 -68.22 -31.02 12.76
C GLU A 881 -68.04 -30.29 14.12
N GLY A 882 -68.11 -28.95 14.15
CA GLY A 882 -68.19 -28.15 15.39
C GLY A 882 -68.20 -26.61 15.18
N VAL A 883 -69.35 -25.97 15.44
CA VAL A 883 -69.77 -24.54 15.21
C VAL A 883 -70.96 -24.26 16.18
N PRO A 884 -71.35 -23.02 16.63
CA PRO A 884 -71.03 -21.63 16.24
C PRO A 884 -70.27 -20.83 17.36
N THR A 885 -70.45 -19.56 17.79
CA THR A 885 -71.52 -18.51 17.72
C THR A 885 -70.98 -17.07 17.94
N GLU A 886 -71.89 -16.08 17.94
CA GLU A 886 -71.72 -14.60 17.93
C GLU A 886 -71.56 -13.94 19.33
N GLU A 887 -71.16 -12.66 19.37
CA GLU A 887 -72.00 -11.55 19.91
C GLU A 887 -71.43 -10.14 19.57
N GLU A 888 -72.22 -9.08 19.75
CA GLU A 888 -72.01 -7.71 19.22
C GLU A 888 -71.77 -6.60 20.31
N ILE A 889 -71.77 -5.33 19.86
CA ILE A 889 -72.17 -4.08 20.55
C ILE A 889 -71.18 -3.39 21.52
N LYS A 890 -70.46 -2.34 21.05
CA LYS A 890 -70.75 -0.91 21.35
C LYS A 890 -69.65 0.06 20.81
N GLU A 891 -70.08 1.09 20.09
CA GLU A 891 -69.50 2.44 20.25
C GLU A 891 -70.30 3.20 21.34
N PRO A 892 -69.84 4.37 21.83
CA PRO A 892 -70.16 5.61 21.09
C PRO A 892 -69.06 6.70 21.09
N SER A 893 -69.05 7.52 20.02
CA SER A 893 -69.02 9.01 19.97
C SER A 893 -68.53 9.82 21.20
N LEU A 894 -67.95 11.03 21.10
CA LEU A 894 -67.86 12.03 20.02
C LEU A 894 -66.90 13.16 20.48
N ASN A 895 -66.22 13.87 19.58
CA ASN A 895 -66.26 15.35 19.48
C ASN A 895 -65.32 15.90 18.40
N GLU A 896 -65.71 17.04 17.85
CA GLU A 896 -65.10 17.72 16.69
C GLU A 896 -64.34 18.99 17.12
N ALA A 897 -63.37 19.44 16.31
CA ALA A 897 -63.35 20.79 15.70
C ALA A 897 -61.99 21.14 15.03
N ASN A 898 -62.04 21.42 13.72
CA ASN A 898 -61.50 22.61 13.00
C ASN A 898 -60.19 23.28 13.50
N ALA A 899 -59.20 23.64 12.68
CA ALA A 899 -58.96 23.55 11.21
C ALA A 899 -57.43 23.76 10.95
N THR A 900 -56.82 23.95 9.76
CA THR A 900 -57.27 24.27 8.38
C THR A 900 -56.21 23.79 7.35
N GLU A 901 -56.45 24.05 6.06
CA GLU A 901 -55.50 23.97 4.93
C GLU A 901 -54.38 25.04 5.03
N SER A 902 -53.30 25.07 4.23
CA SER A 902 -52.88 24.32 3.02
C SER A 902 -51.36 23.95 3.12
N ASP A 903 -50.72 23.19 2.22
CA ASP A 903 -50.43 23.55 0.80
C ASP A 903 -50.09 22.36 -0.13
N LYS A 904 -49.81 22.67 -1.41
CA LYS A 904 -49.89 21.74 -2.56
C LYS A 904 -48.57 21.48 -3.28
N LYS A 905 -48.44 20.25 -3.82
CA LYS A 905 -47.58 19.79 -4.94
C LYS A 905 -46.05 19.87 -4.70
N SER A 906 -45.21 18.89 -5.04
CA SER A 906 -45.15 17.89 -6.13
C SER A 906 -44.70 18.42 -7.49
N GLU A 907 -43.40 18.27 -7.75
CA GLU A 907 -42.87 17.40 -8.81
C GLU A 907 -41.61 16.68 -8.27
#